data_AF-A0A915J2E3-F1
#
_entry.id   AF-A0A915J2E3-F1
#
_cell.length_a   1.000
_cell.length_b   1.000
_cell.length_c   1.000
_cell.angle_alpha   90.00
_cell.angle_beta   90.00
_cell.angle_gamma   90.00
#
_symmetry.space_group_name_H-M   'P 1'
#
loop_
_entity.id
_entity.type
_entity.pdbx_description
1 polymer ?
#
loop_
_entity_poly.entity_id
_entity_poly.type
_entity_poly.pdbx_seq_one_letter_code
_entity_poly.pdbx_strand_id
1 'polypeptide(L)'
;MTGALCGWVSPLLFKHSMVDEDLAYAQDIRQQFLEQVKCLEQRTECQSSLLNELQDFYKRRADIEVDYSKNLDKLNKHLLAKQKADRQKREGWSNFSLYNHYLQAIEEVKSEAKCRAALADLYINHVSVKLTNQAEELQRISKKCREISVVAQQEILRVLGELHTAMKTYQLCQAASWTAENKVRAVEAQKCKYEESNPKKIGRRRHRFLEKEYERKNDKFKEFQLKALKAKNEYLLCIDAANAALHKYFADDLSDLLDCMDVGFEEWLKYLLSTLTDCRQAVVDSDQRYVQSCCNFARDLDHRIDKRRFLDANHSTFMLPRKFEFKAHFSDIEAPHRVRSQKSFQEDYTQRYCQISQRLMQLKTETEEVWKTLETAEKTLMDIQKLPEMKWSDLFACHSTCKHQTAGPTSITASYVNTSNNFSSTTTNNPVINNSSGSATNEISRRNSCRETEASQQKRKQDLYEIEDYYLQNHGLVIIFQKAGSFEHSRSQSINGGDSGAIAHCPLSGSALPSGVSTTTTASNSGGFLESSPSPNPNSDSSYAGPAVPAGAVRTRRKKRIGVSAQAHNRKRPKLFGGSIEEYVEMTGQDIPLIIRSCVRMLSLHDFFSTCICSLFLGLHHQGVFRVSGSQIEINSFRDSFEKGEDPLSDIADSSDVNSVAGVLKLYFRELREPLFPIFMFDQFVECSRIENKDEFARTVRELVLTLPRPVFVVMRYIFAFLNQ
;
A
#
# COMPACT_ATOMS: atom_id res chain seq x y z
N MET A 1 0.80 34.35 64.97
CA MET A 1 2.06 35.04 65.30
C MET A 1 2.99 35.01 64.09
N THR A 2 2.72 35.86 63.09
CA THR A 2 3.40 35.84 61.77
C THR A 2 3.53 37.27 61.23
N GLY A 3 4.05 38.17 62.07
CA GLY A 3 4.14 39.61 61.77
C GLY A 3 5.38 40.28 62.35
N ALA A 4 6.50 39.56 62.43
CA ALA A 4 7.68 39.99 63.19
C ALA A 4 9.04 39.58 62.56
N LEU A 5 9.15 39.50 61.22
CA LEU A 5 10.45 39.22 60.55
C LEU A 5 10.81 40.11 59.33
N CYS A 6 9.93 40.98 58.82
CA CYS A 6 10.26 41.89 57.72
C CYS A 6 11.05 43.16 58.13
N GLY A 7 11.64 43.20 59.34
CA GLY A 7 12.19 44.42 59.92
C GLY A 7 13.64 44.79 59.55
N TRP A 8 14.42 43.85 59.00
CA TRP A 8 15.89 43.98 58.93
C TRP A 8 16.52 43.50 57.60
N VAL A 9 15.82 43.67 56.47
CA VAL A 9 16.47 43.62 55.14
C VAL A 9 16.66 45.05 54.64
N SER A 10 17.91 45.49 54.53
CA SER A 10 18.24 46.83 54.04
C SER A 10 17.64 47.08 52.65
N PRO A 11 16.92 48.20 52.41
CA PRO A 11 16.31 48.51 51.10
C PRO A 11 17.28 48.61 49.91
N LEU A 12 18.59 48.56 50.17
CA LEU A 12 19.65 48.46 49.17
C LEU A 12 19.85 47.03 48.63
N LEU A 13 19.68 46.00 49.46
CA LEU A 13 19.86 44.60 49.05
C LEU A 13 18.72 44.14 48.12
N PHE A 14 17.48 44.45 48.47
CA PHE A 14 16.31 44.14 47.62
C PHE A 14 16.32 44.93 46.29
N LYS A 15 17.02 46.08 46.25
CA LYS A 15 17.19 46.91 45.05
C LYS A 15 18.23 46.40 44.05
N HIS A 16 19.18 45.55 44.48
CA HIS A 16 20.08 44.87 43.55
C HIS A 16 19.42 43.59 43.02
N SER A 17 18.83 42.77 43.90
CA SER A 17 18.21 41.49 43.52
C SER A 17 17.19 41.60 42.36
N MET A 18 16.19 42.48 42.43
CA MET A 18 15.20 42.60 41.33
C MET A 18 15.79 43.18 40.03
N VAL A 19 16.87 43.95 40.13
CA VAL A 19 17.52 44.56 38.96
C VAL A 19 18.35 43.53 38.19
N ASP A 20 19.03 42.65 38.90
CA ASP A 20 19.86 41.61 38.30
C ASP A 20 18.99 40.51 37.66
N GLU A 21 17.79 40.26 38.20
CA GLU A 21 16.83 39.28 37.70
C GLU A 21 16.20 39.69 36.35
N ASP A 22 15.69 40.93 36.22
CA ASP A 22 15.18 41.44 34.93
C ASP A 22 16.28 41.57 33.86
N LEU A 23 17.51 41.90 34.27
CA LEU A 23 18.66 41.98 33.36
C LEU A 23 19.12 40.60 32.89
N ALA A 24 19.08 39.58 33.76
CA ALA A 24 19.32 38.19 33.40
C ALA A 24 18.26 37.68 32.42
N TYR A 25 16.97 37.94 32.70
CA TYR A 25 15.88 37.53 31.81
C TYR A 25 16.00 38.14 30.39
N ALA A 26 16.40 39.41 30.28
CA ALA A 26 16.68 40.03 28.99
C ALA A 26 17.92 39.43 28.27
N GLN A 27 18.90 38.91 29.01
CA GLN A 27 20.03 38.16 28.44
C GLN A 27 19.60 36.76 27.97
N ASP A 28 18.72 36.08 28.70
CA ASP A 28 18.18 34.77 28.31
C ASP A 28 17.37 34.87 27.00
N ILE A 29 16.51 35.89 26.85
CA ILE A 29 15.80 36.17 25.60
C ILE A 29 16.78 36.41 24.44
N ARG A 30 17.85 37.19 24.67
CA ARG A 30 18.88 37.43 23.65
C ARG A 30 19.59 36.14 23.26
N GLN A 31 19.87 35.24 24.21
CA GLN A 31 20.49 33.95 23.94
C GLN A 31 19.53 33.02 23.18
N GLN A 32 18.25 33.03 23.51
CA GLN A 32 17.20 32.29 22.79
C GLN A 32 17.10 32.75 21.32
N PHE A 33 17.15 34.07 21.06
CA PHE A 33 17.16 34.62 19.70
C PHE A 33 18.38 34.19 18.88
N LEU A 34 19.57 34.15 19.48
CA LEU A 34 20.77 33.62 18.82
C LEU A 34 20.63 32.13 18.48
N GLU A 35 20.02 31.34 19.36
CA GLU A 35 19.80 29.91 19.11
C GLU A 35 18.72 29.65 18.04
N GLN A 36 17.66 30.46 18.00
CA GLN A 36 16.66 30.43 16.93
C GLN A 36 17.30 30.65 15.56
N VAL A 37 18.18 31.65 15.40
CA VAL A 37 18.85 31.93 14.11
C VAL A 37 19.71 30.74 13.66
N LYS A 38 20.45 30.10 14.57
CA LYS A 38 21.20 28.86 14.27
C LYS A 38 20.27 27.71 13.88
N CYS A 39 19.15 27.54 14.59
CA CYS A 39 18.17 26.49 14.30
C CYS A 39 17.57 26.64 12.89
N LEU A 40 17.24 27.88 12.49
CA LEU A 40 16.78 28.19 11.13
C LEU A 40 17.87 27.96 10.06
N GLU A 41 19.12 28.22 10.39
CA GLU A 41 20.27 27.94 9.50
C GLU A 41 20.47 26.44 9.32
N GLN A 42 20.57 25.68 10.42
CA GLN A 42 20.68 24.22 10.43
C GLN A 42 19.51 23.55 9.70
N ARG A 43 18.27 24.04 9.88
CA ARG A 43 17.08 23.58 9.14
C ARG A 43 17.31 23.67 7.63
N THR A 44 17.81 24.81 7.16
CA THR A 44 18.11 25.06 5.75
C THR A 44 19.21 24.11 5.25
N GLU A 45 20.29 23.95 6.02
CA GLU A 45 21.41 23.06 5.68
C GLU A 45 20.96 21.59 5.56
N CYS A 46 20.13 21.10 6.49
CA CYS A 46 19.56 19.75 6.42
C CYS A 46 18.71 19.54 5.17
N GLN A 47 17.81 20.48 4.84
CA GLN A 47 16.98 20.40 3.63
C GLN A 47 17.84 20.47 2.34
N SER A 48 18.82 21.37 2.25
CA SER A 48 19.76 21.43 1.12
C SER A 48 20.58 20.13 0.99
N SER A 49 21.01 19.53 2.10
CA SER A 49 21.74 18.26 2.07
C SER A 49 20.87 17.11 1.53
N LEU A 50 19.57 17.08 1.89
CA LEU A 50 18.64 16.08 1.35
C LEU A 50 18.42 16.25 -0.16
N LEU A 51 18.33 17.49 -0.66
CA LEU A 51 18.22 17.77 -2.09
C LEU A 51 19.48 17.31 -2.86
N ASN A 52 20.67 17.49 -2.27
CA ASN A 52 21.94 17.03 -2.86
C ASN A 52 22.05 15.48 -2.88
N GLU A 53 21.66 14.80 -1.80
CA GLU A 53 21.60 13.33 -1.78
C GLU A 53 20.60 12.78 -2.81
N LEU A 54 19.43 13.41 -2.96
CA LEU A 54 18.47 13.08 -4.02
C LEU A 54 19.05 13.33 -5.41
N GLN A 55 19.82 14.42 -5.60
CA GLN A 55 20.47 14.71 -6.88
C GLN A 55 21.46 13.60 -7.24
N ASP A 56 22.33 13.21 -6.32
CA ASP A 56 23.34 12.18 -6.54
C ASP A 56 22.72 10.79 -6.71
N PHE A 57 21.61 10.50 -6.01
CA PHE A 57 20.79 9.32 -6.31
C PHE A 57 20.31 9.32 -7.76
N TYR A 58 19.74 10.42 -8.26
CA TYR A 58 19.25 10.48 -9.65
C TYR A 58 20.37 10.47 -10.69
N LYS A 59 21.54 11.06 -10.42
CA LYS A 59 22.73 10.91 -11.29
C LYS A 59 23.16 9.45 -11.39
N ARG A 60 23.38 8.76 -10.26
CA ARG A 60 23.74 7.33 -10.24
C ARG A 60 22.65 6.46 -10.88
N ARG A 61 21.37 6.84 -10.73
CA ARG A 61 20.26 6.15 -11.41
C ARG A 61 20.29 6.37 -12.92
N ALA A 62 20.64 7.56 -13.39
CA ALA A 62 20.83 7.85 -14.81
C ALA A 62 21.91 6.94 -15.40
N ASP A 63 23.09 6.84 -14.77
CA ASP A 63 24.20 6.00 -15.23
C ASP A 63 23.77 4.53 -15.43
N ILE A 64 23.02 3.98 -14.45
CA ILE A 64 22.49 2.61 -14.52
C ILE A 64 21.50 2.44 -15.70
N GLU A 65 20.59 3.39 -15.91
CA GLU A 65 19.59 3.31 -16.98
C GLU A 65 20.25 3.54 -18.36
N VAL A 66 21.30 4.38 -18.46
CA VAL A 66 22.16 4.50 -19.65
C VAL A 66 22.85 3.17 -19.97
N ASP A 67 23.49 2.53 -18.99
CA ASP A 67 24.25 1.30 -19.25
C ASP A 67 23.34 0.12 -19.57
N TYR A 68 22.15 0.05 -18.95
CA TYR A 68 21.13 -0.90 -19.34
C TYR A 68 20.64 -0.66 -20.78
N SER A 69 20.34 0.59 -21.15
CA SER A 69 20.01 0.99 -22.53
C SER A 69 21.09 0.56 -23.53
N LYS A 70 22.38 0.88 -23.26
CA LYS A 70 23.51 0.49 -24.12
C LYS A 70 23.61 -1.03 -24.30
N ASN A 71 23.30 -1.81 -23.27
CA ASN A 71 23.40 -3.27 -23.33
C ASN A 71 22.24 -3.89 -24.14
N LEU A 72 21.02 -3.34 -24.01
CA LEU A 72 19.88 -3.70 -24.87
C LEU A 72 20.12 -3.32 -26.34
N ASP A 73 20.65 -2.12 -26.62
CA ASP A 73 20.98 -1.68 -27.98
C ASP A 73 22.10 -2.55 -28.63
N LYS A 74 23.13 -2.94 -27.86
CA LYS A 74 24.14 -3.92 -28.31
C LYS A 74 23.49 -5.27 -28.68
N LEU A 75 22.56 -5.77 -27.86
CA LEU A 75 21.83 -7.02 -28.13
C LEU A 75 21.01 -6.90 -29.43
N ASN A 76 20.21 -5.84 -29.57
CA ASN A 76 19.44 -5.57 -30.79
C ASN A 76 20.34 -5.49 -32.03
N LYS A 77 21.45 -4.73 -31.98
CA LYS A 77 22.42 -4.64 -33.08
C LYS A 77 23.05 -5.99 -33.43
N HIS A 78 23.36 -6.83 -32.44
CA HIS A 78 23.86 -8.18 -32.67
C HIS A 78 22.82 -9.07 -33.37
N LEU A 79 21.56 -9.05 -32.93
CA LEU A 79 20.47 -9.83 -33.52
C LEU A 79 20.21 -9.42 -34.98
N LEU A 80 20.17 -8.12 -35.27
CA LEU A 80 20.01 -7.58 -36.63
C LEU A 80 21.21 -7.91 -37.53
N ALA A 81 22.44 -7.81 -37.02
CA ALA A 81 23.64 -8.19 -37.78
C ALA A 81 23.64 -9.69 -38.12
N LYS A 82 23.28 -10.55 -37.16
CA LYS A 82 23.15 -12.00 -37.36
C LYS A 82 22.06 -12.36 -38.37
N GLN A 83 20.92 -11.65 -38.34
CA GLN A 83 19.84 -11.81 -39.32
C GLN A 83 20.29 -11.46 -40.74
N LYS A 84 21.08 -10.40 -40.91
CA LYS A 84 21.65 -10.02 -42.21
C LYS A 84 22.70 -11.03 -42.71
N ALA A 85 23.58 -11.50 -41.82
CA ALA A 85 24.65 -12.44 -42.16
C ALA A 85 24.13 -13.82 -42.57
N ASP A 86 23.15 -14.36 -41.85
CA ASP A 86 22.59 -15.70 -42.12
C ASP A 86 21.45 -15.70 -43.18
N ARG A 87 21.21 -14.61 -43.92
CA ARG A 87 20.01 -14.45 -44.78
C ARG A 87 19.75 -15.65 -45.70
N GLN A 88 20.78 -16.19 -46.35
CA GLN A 88 20.69 -17.36 -47.24
C GLN A 88 20.33 -18.67 -46.50
N LYS A 89 20.70 -18.81 -45.22
CA LYS A 89 20.35 -19.98 -44.39
C LYS A 89 18.94 -19.90 -43.81
N ARG A 90 18.23 -18.79 -44.03
CA ARG A 90 16.92 -18.47 -43.45
C ARG A 90 15.84 -18.25 -44.50
N GLU A 91 16.09 -18.72 -45.71
CA GLU A 91 15.08 -18.76 -46.77
C GLU A 91 13.88 -19.60 -46.30
N GLY A 92 12.67 -19.11 -46.57
CA GLY A 92 11.42 -19.72 -46.09
C GLY A 92 11.03 -19.42 -44.63
N TRP A 93 11.86 -18.77 -43.80
CA TRP A 93 11.47 -18.43 -42.42
C TRP A 93 10.20 -17.57 -42.35
N SER A 94 9.99 -16.68 -43.32
CA SER A 94 8.79 -15.84 -43.46
C SER A 94 7.48 -16.62 -43.66
N ASN A 95 7.55 -17.91 -43.95
CA ASN A 95 6.37 -18.76 -44.12
C ASN A 95 5.76 -19.15 -42.76
N PHE A 96 6.51 -19.02 -41.66
CA PHE A 96 6.10 -19.43 -40.31
C PHE A 96 5.79 -18.23 -39.42
N SER A 97 4.66 -18.27 -38.72
CA SER A 97 4.19 -17.18 -37.85
C SER A 97 5.12 -16.92 -36.67
N LEU A 98 5.87 -17.94 -36.21
CA LEU A 98 6.94 -17.80 -35.22
C LEU A 98 8.00 -16.75 -35.61
N TYR A 99 8.26 -16.56 -36.91
CA TYR A 99 9.19 -15.53 -37.38
C TYR A 99 8.69 -14.11 -37.09
N ASN A 100 7.38 -13.88 -37.16
CA ASN A 100 6.79 -12.57 -36.83
C ASN A 100 6.97 -12.24 -35.35
N HIS A 101 6.78 -13.22 -34.46
CA HIS A 101 7.03 -13.05 -33.02
C HIS A 101 8.52 -12.80 -32.72
N TYR A 102 9.43 -13.49 -33.43
CA TYR A 102 10.88 -13.21 -33.33
C TYR A 102 11.23 -11.76 -33.75
N LEU A 103 10.60 -11.24 -34.82
CA LEU A 103 10.77 -9.83 -35.22
C LEU A 103 10.19 -8.86 -34.19
N GLN A 104 9.01 -9.17 -33.62
CA GLN A 104 8.39 -8.37 -32.55
C GLN A 104 9.30 -8.29 -31.31
N ALA A 105 9.92 -9.42 -30.91
CA ALA A 105 10.85 -9.46 -29.78
C ALA A 105 12.13 -8.63 -30.03
N ILE A 106 12.63 -8.57 -31.26
CA ILE A 106 13.77 -7.69 -31.62
C ILE A 106 13.36 -6.21 -31.51
N GLU A 107 12.19 -5.84 -32.04
CA GLU A 107 11.73 -4.44 -31.97
C GLU A 107 11.44 -4.04 -30.52
N GLU A 108 11.01 -4.95 -29.66
CA GLU A 108 10.82 -4.67 -28.23
C GLU A 108 12.14 -4.35 -27.52
N VAL A 109 13.19 -5.15 -27.70
CA VAL A 109 14.53 -4.83 -27.13
C VAL A 109 15.01 -3.44 -27.58
N LYS A 110 14.67 -3.04 -28.81
CA LYS A 110 14.95 -1.71 -29.35
C LYS A 110 14.04 -0.61 -28.79
N SER A 111 12.79 -0.92 -28.46
CA SER A 111 11.85 -0.01 -27.79
C SER A 111 12.30 0.23 -26.34
N GLU A 112 12.53 -0.83 -25.58
CA GLU A 112 13.02 -0.76 -24.20
C GLU A 112 14.33 0.03 -24.12
N ALA A 113 15.31 -0.27 -24.99
CA ALA A 113 16.58 0.47 -25.04
C ALA A 113 16.38 2.00 -25.14
N LYS A 114 15.44 2.46 -25.97
CA LYS A 114 15.11 3.89 -26.12
C LYS A 114 14.42 4.45 -24.87
N CYS A 115 13.46 3.71 -24.30
CA CYS A 115 12.78 4.11 -23.07
C CYS A 115 13.75 4.27 -21.89
N ARG A 116 14.71 3.34 -21.71
CA ARG A 116 15.77 3.44 -20.70
C ARG A 116 16.70 4.64 -20.95
N ALA A 117 17.06 4.93 -22.21
CA ALA A 117 17.85 6.11 -22.55
C ALA A 117 17.11 7.43 -22.23
N ALA A 118 15.82 7.52 -22.55
CA ALA A 118 15.00 8.70 -22.27
C ALA A 118 14.83 8.95 -20.76
N LEU A 119 14.65 7.88 -19.97
CA LEU A 119 14.64 8.00 -18.50
C LEU A 119 15.98 8.51 -17.96
N ALA A 120 17.09 8.03 -18.50
CA ALA A 120 18.41 8.49 -18.07
C ALA A 120 18.65 9.97 -18.39
N ASP A 121 18.28 10.40 -19.60
CA ASP A 121 18.35 11.80 -20.03
C ASP A 121 17.51 12.72 -19.13
N LEU A 122 16.28 12.32 -18.81
CA LEU A 122 15.43 13.01 -17.85
C LEU A 122 16.10 13.15 -16.46
N TYR A 123 16.68 12.06 -15.94
CA TYR A 123 17.30 12.09 -14.61
C TYR A 123 18.50 13.03 -14.55
N ILE A 124 19.37 13.01 -15.57
CA ILE A 124 20.60 13.82 -15.58
C ILE A 124 20.35 15.28 -15.98
N ASN A 125 19.55 15.53 -17.02
CA ASN A 125 19.39 16.86 -17.62
C ASN A 125 18.18 17.65 -17.09
N HIS A 126 17.14 16.99 -16.55
CA HIS A 126 15.98 17.67 -15.98
C HIS A 126 15.93 17.56 -14.45
N VAL A 127 15.84 16.35 -13.90
CA VAL A 127 15.62 16.13 -12.46
C VAL A 127 16.81 16.60 -11.62
N SER A 128 18.03 16.19 -11.98
CA SER A 128 19.26 16.62 -11.30
C SER A 128 19.45 18.14 -11.33
N VAL A 129 19.15 18.80 -12.46
CA VAL A 129 19.23 20.27 -12.59
C VAL A 129 18.17 20.97 -11.74
N LYS A 130 16.92 20.47 -11.73
CA LYS A 130 15.84 21.00 -10.89
C LYS A 130 16.16 20.89 -9.40
N LEU A 131 16.82 19.81 -8.96
CA LEU A 131 17.25 19.60 -7.58
C LEU A 131 18.33 20.60 -7.15
N THR A 132 19.36 20.84 -7.97
CA THR A 132 20.38 21.88 -7.70
C THR A 132 19.75 23.27 -7.60
N ASN A 133 18.97 23.66 -8.60
CA ASN A 133 18.35 24.99 -8.61
C ASN A 133 17.44 25.22 -7.40
N GLN A 134 16.72 24.18 -6.94
CA GLN A 134 15.88 24.29 -5.74
C GLN A 134 16.71 24.39 -4.46
N ALA A 135 17.87 23.72 -4.37
CA ALA A 135 18.76 23.85 -3.22
C ALA A 135 19.34 25.27 -3.12
N GLU A 136 19.68 25.89 -4.25
CA GLU A 136 20.13 27.28 -4.32
C GLU A 136 19.02 28.27 -3.94
N GLU A 137 17.80 28.08 -4.47
CA GLU A 137 16.65 28.94 -4.16
C GLU A 137 16.22 28.83 -2.69
N LEU A 138 16.22 27.63 -2.11
CA LEU A 138 15.94 27.40 -0.70
C LEU A 138 16.94 28.15 0.20
N GLN A 139 18.23 28.10 -0.12
CA GLN A 139 19.27 28.85 0.59
C GLN A 139 19.07 30.36 0.44
N ARG A 140 18.72 30.84 -0.76
CA ARG A 140 18.46 32.26 -1.05
C ARG A 140 17.27 32.81 -0.26
N ILE A 141 16.16 32.09 -0.24
CA ILE A 141 14.94 32.46 0.50
C ILE A 141 15.21 32.40 2.00
N SER A 142 15.76 31.29 2.49
CA SER A 142 16.05 31.09 3.91
C SER A 142 17.01 32.13 4.47
N LYS A 143 18.04 32.54 3.71
CA LYS A 143 18.92 33.64 4.09
C LYS A 143 18.14 34.95 4.28
N LYS A 144 17.21 35.27 3.37
CA LYS A 144 16.36 36.47 3.49
C LYS A 144 15.42 36.41 4.69
N CYS A 145 14.86 35.24 5.00
CA CYS A 145 14.08 35.05 6.21
C CYS A 145 14.93 35.22 7.48
N ARG A 146 16.17 34.72 7.54
CA ARG A 146 17.10 34.97 8.66
C ARG A 146 17.49 36.45 8.79
N GLU A 147 17.67 37.17 7.68
CA GLU A 147 17.88 38.62 7.70
C GLU A 147 16.66 39.36 8.31
N ILE A 148 15.44 38.96 7.96
CA ILE A 148 14.19 39.51 8.52
C ILE A 148 14.03 39.16 10.01
N SER A 149 14.31 37.91 10.40
CA SER A 149 14.17 37.46 11.80
C SER A 149 15.07 38.27 12.72
N VAL A 150 16.31 38.56 12.30
CA VAL A 150 17.26 39.37 13.07
C VAL A 150 16.75 40.81 13.24
N VAL A 151 16.08 41.40 12.25
CA VAL A 151 15.48 42.74 12.38
C VAL A 151 14.30 42.74 13.35
N ALA A 152 13.42 41.73 13.29
CA ALA A 152 12.31 41.58 14.24
C ALA A 152 12.83 41.39 15.69
N GLN A 153 13.82 40.52 15.88
CA GLN A 153 14.48 40.30 17.17
C GLN A 153 15.15 41.57 17.72
N GLN A 154 15.76 42.39 16.86
CA GLN A 154 16.35 43.68 17.26
C GLN A 154 15.29 44.65 17.78
N GLU A 155 14.10 44.70 17.17
CA GLU A 155 13.00 45.56 17.61
C GLU A 155 12.46 45.14 18.99
N ILE A 156 12.35 43.84 19.26
CA ILE A 156 11.96 43.34 20.59
C ILE A 156 13.02 43.73 21.64
N LEU A 157 14.31 43.54 21.33
CA LEU A 157 15.40 43.95 22.21
C LEU A 157 15.42 45.47 22.45
N ARG A 158 14.97 46.27 21.48
CA ARG A 158 14.80 47.73 21.62
C ARG A 158 13.71 48.05 22.65
N VAL A 159 12.53 47.43 22.54
CA VAL A 159 11.41 47.62 23.49
C VAL A 159 11.77 47.13 24.91
N LEU A 160 12.49 46.02 25.04
CA LEU A 160 13.02 45.55 26.34
C LEU A 160 14.03 46.56 26.95
N GLY A 161 14.81 47.24 26.12
CA GLY A 161 15.68 48.34 26.54
C GLY A 161 14.88 49.54 27.11
N GLU A 162 13.78 49.92 26.45
CA GLU A 162 12.88 50.97 26.94
C GLU A 162 12.23 50.60 28.27
N LEU A 163 11.74 49.35 28.41
CA LEU A 163 11.19 48.81 29.65
C LEU A 163 12.19 48.91 30.82
N HIS A 164 13.42 48.47 30.63
CA HIS A 164 14.46 48.57 31.66
C HIS A 164 14.76 50.03 32.04
N THR A 165 14.79 50.96 31.08
CA THR A 165 14.97 52.40 31.35
C THR A 165 13.79 53.00 32.12
N ALA A 166 12.55 52.62 31.80
CA ALA A 166 11.36 53.05 32.53
C ALA A 166 11.36 52.51 33.98
N MET A 167 11.72 51.24 34.17
CA MET A 167 11.89 50.63 35.51
C MET A 167 12.87 51.44 36.36
N LYS A 168 14.08 51.69 35.86
CA LYS A 168 15.13 52.43 36.58
C LYS A 168 14.65 53.83 36.97
N THR A 169 13.94 54.49 36.07
CA THR A 169 13.35 55.82 36.31
C THR A 169 12.34 55.78 37.45
N TYR A 170 11.41 54.81 37.45
CA TYR A 170 10.47 54.58 38.55
C TYR A 170 11.18 54.30 39.88
N GLN A 171 12.15 53.38 39.92
CA GLN A 171 12.90 53.02 41.14
C GLN A 171 13.68 54.20 41.76
N LEU A 172 14.14 55.14 40.92
CA LEU A 172 14.79 56.39 41.35
C LEU A 172 13.77 57.39 41.92
N CYS A 173 12.67 57.66 41.19
CA CYS A 173 11.63 58.57 41.65
C CYS A 173 10.95 58.09 42.94
N GLN A 174 10.69 56.78 43.06
CA GLN A 174 10.10 56.18 44.26
C GLN A 174 11.02 56.32 45.48
N ALA A 175 12.34 56.19 45.31
CA ALA A 175 13.31 56.40 46.39
C ALA A 175 13.42 57.87 46.82
N ALA A 176 13.31 58.81 45.87
CA ALA A 176 13.24 60.23 46.18
C ALA A 176 11.95 60.59 46.97
N SER A 177 10.80 60.03 46.56
CA SER A 177 9.52 60.16 47.26
C SER A 177 9.58 59.64 48.69
N TRP A 178 10.05 58.41 48.91
CA TRP A 178 10.25 57.81 50.24
C TRP A 178 11.19 58.65 51.13
N THR A 179 12.25 59.19 50.55
CA THR A 179 13.19 60.07 51.26
C THR A 179 12.55 61.41 51.64
N ALA A 180 11.63 61.93 50.84
CA ALA A 180 10.84 63.12 51.16
C ALA A 180 9.78 62.82 52.23
N GLU A 181 9.10 61.67 52.14
CA GLU A 181 8.10 61.20 53.10
C GLU A 181 8.68 61.11 54.52
N ASN A 182 9.84 60.46 54.67
CA ASN A 182 10.53 60.36 55.97
C ASN A 182 10.90 61.75 56.55
N LYS A 183 11.21 62.73 55.69
CA LYS A 183 11.47 64.12 56.11
C LYS A 183 10.20 64.86 56.54
N VAL A 184 9.06 64.59 55.91
CA VAL A 184 7.74 65.09 56.35
C VAL A 184 7.38 64.48 57.69
N ARG A 185 7.40 63.15 57.80
CA ARG A 185 7.05 62.39 59.01
C ARG A 185 7.89 62.82 60.22
N ALA A 186 9.18 63.13 60.03
CA ALA A 186 10.05 63.65 61.07
C ALA A 186 9.66 65.07 61.57
N VAL A 187 9.27 65.97 60.66
CA VAL A 187 8.82 67.33 61.02
C VAL A 187 7.40 67.31 61.60
N GLU A 188 6.53 66.44 61.10
CA GLU A 188 5.19 66.18 61.62
C GLU A 188 5.25 65.67 63.07
N ALA A 189 6.09 64.67 63.36
CA ALA A 189 6.31 64.19 64.72
C ALA A 189 6.87 65.28 65.66
N GLN A 190 7.65 66.24 65.16
CA GLN A 190 8.09 67.41 65.95
C GLN A 190 6.95 68.43 66.17
N LYS A 191 6.06 68.59 65.19
CA LYS A 191 4.85 69.44 65.29
C LYS A 191 3.89 68.87 66.35
N CYS A 192 3.49 67.61 66.23
CA CYS A 192 2.56 66.96 67.16
C CYS A 192 3.09 66.99 68.60
N LYS A 193 4.36 66.62 68.84
CA LYS A 193 4.98 66.71 70.17
C LYS A 193 4.99 68.12 70.74
N TYR A 194 5.13 69.16 69.90
CA TYR A 194 5.05 70.55 70.34
C TYR A 194 3.62 70.93 70.76
N GLU A 195 2.62 70.50 69.99
CA GLU A 195 1.19 70.74 70.24
C GLU A 195 0.72 70.04 71.51
N GLU A 196 1.04 68.75 71.67
CA GLU A 196 0.81 67.95 72.90
C GLU A 196 1.45 68.60 74.14
N SER A 197 2.71 69.05 74.02
CA SER A 197 3.45 69.66 75.13
C SER A 197 3.03 71.11 75.43
N ASN A 198 2.33 71.80 74.51
CA ASN A 198 1.99 73.22 74.64
C ASN A 198 0.59 73.57 74.08
N PRO A 199 -0.51 72.94 74.55
CA PRO A 199 -1.85 73.12 73.99
C PRO A 199 -2.34 74.58 74.05
N LYS A 200 -1.89 75.38 75.04
CA LYS A 200 -2.21 76.81 75.17
C LYS A 200 -1.28 77.76 74.38
N LYS A 201 -0.36 77.25 73.54
CA LYS A 201 0.60 78.06 72.75
C LYS A 201 0.53 77.78 71.24
N ILE A 202 -0.49 77.07 70.77
CA ILE A 202 -0.84 76.93 69.36
C ILE A 202 -0.92 78.34 68.73
N GLY A 203 -0.43 78.49 67.50
CA GLY A 203 -0.36 79.80 66.83
C GLY A 203 0.75 80.76 67.31
N ARG A 204 1.59 80.41 68.30
CA ARG A 204 2.80 81.22 68.62
C ARG A 204 3.92 81.03 67.58
N ARG A 205 4.92 81.92 67.59
CA ARG A 205 6.03 81.97 66.60
C ARG A 205 6.72 80.62 66.34
N ARG A 206 6.89 79.76 67.37
CA ARG A 206 7.51 78.43 67.22
C ARG A 206 6.57 77.39 66.58
N HIS A 207 5.28 77.42 66.92
CA HIS A 207 4.25 76.59 66.29
C HIS A 207 4.11 76.95 64.80
N ARG A 208 3.88 78.23 64.49
CA ARG A 208 3.83 78.74 63.09
C ARG A 208 5.11 78.49 62.28
N PHE A 209 6.27 78.34 62.93
CA PHE A 209 7.51 77.93 62.25
C PHE A 209 7.50 76.44 61.88
N LEU A 210 7.15 75.56 62.83
CA LEU A 210 7.04 74.12 62.57
C LEU A 210 5.94 73.80 61.55
N GLU A 211 4.84 74.56 61.58
CA GLU A 211 3.75 74.46 60.62
C GLU A 211 4.19 74.84 59.20
N LYS A 212 4.89 75.96 59.02
CA LYS A 212 5.46 76.35 57.71
C LYS A 212 6.59 75.43 57.23
N GLU A 213 7.37 74.85 58.13
CA GLU A 213 8.34 73.80 57.77
C GLU A 213 7.62 72.53 57.32
N TYR A 214 6.57 72.10 58.03
CA TYR A 214 5.74 70.96 57.64
C TYR A 214 5.13 71.17 56.25
N GLU A 215 4.43 72.28 56.02
CA GLU A 215 3.84 72.64 54.71
C GLU A 215 4.89 72.55 53.60
N ARG A 216 6.04 73.23 53.75
CA ARG A 216 7.10 73.23 52.72
C ARG A 216 7.71 71.85 52.47
N LYS A 217 7.75 70.95 53.46
CA LYS A 217 8.21 69.57 53.27
C LYS A 217 7.11 68.71 52.63
N ASN A 218 5.86 68.91 53.03
CA ASN A 218 4.68 68.20 52.53
C ASN A 218 4.45 68.49 51.04
N ASP A 219 4.57 69.75 50.61
CA ASP A 219 4.44 70.11 49.19
C ASP A 219 5.53 69.47 48.32
N LYS A 220 6.77 69.42 48.83
CA LYS A 220 7.87 68.68 48.16
C LYS A 220 7.64 67.18 48.13
N PHE A 221 7.07 66.59 49.19
CA PHE A 221 6.68 65.19 49.18
C PHE A 221 5.60 64.91 48.14
N LYS A 222 4.53 65.72 48.07
CA LYS A 222 3.49 65.62 47.01
C LYS A 222 4.08 65.75 45.61
N GLU A 223 5.03 66.65 45.40
CA GLU A 223 5.75 66.80 44.13
C GLU A 223 6.51 65.52 43.74
N PHE A 224 7.29 64.93 44.66
CA PHE A 224 8.01 63.69 44.41
C PHE A 224 7.08 62.47 44.28
N GLN A 225 5.98 62.44 45.03
CA GLN A 225 4.94 61.42 44.95
C GLN A 225 4.27 61.44 43.56
N LEU A 226 3.92 62.62 43.04
CA LEU A 226 3.38 62.76 41.68
C LEU A 226 4.40 62.35 40.61
N LYS A 227 5.69 62.69 40.77
CA LYS A 227 6.76 62.23 39.86
C LYS A 227 6.92 60.71 39.89
N ALA A 228 6.90 60.09 41.06
CA ALA A 228 6.95 58.64 41.22
C ALA A 228 5.72 57.94 40.62
N LEU A 229 4.52 58.51 40.79
CA LEU A 229 3.29 57.99 40.18
C LEU A 229 3.33 58.05 38.65
N LYS A 230 3.80 59.17 38.08
CA LYS A 230 4.00 59.28 36.61
C LYS A 230 4.99 58.23 36.12
N ALA A 231 6.17 58.12 36.73
CA ALA A 231 7.17 57.13 36.35
C ALA A 231 6.67 55.69 36.52
N LYS A 232 5.83 55.40 37.52
CA LYS A 232 5.17 54.10 37.69
C LYS A 232 4.21 53.80 36.53
N ASN A 233 3.41 54.77 36.11
CA ASN A 233 2.46 54.60 35.02
C ASN A 233 3.17 54.36 33.68
N GLU A 234 4.22 55.14 33.37
CA GLU A 234 5.04 54.89 32.17
C GLU A 234 5.69 53.50 32.20
N TYR A 235 6.22 53.07 33.35
CA TYR A 235 6.78 51.72 33.50
C TYR A 235 5.73 50.62 33.27
N LEU A 236 4.51 50.77 33.77
CA LEU A 236 3.41 49.82 33.48
C LEU A 236 3.07 49.77 31.99
N LEU A 237 2.99 50.93 31.31
CA LEU A 237 2.77 50.97 29.86
C LEU A 237 3.90 50.29 29.08
N CYS A 238 5.16 50.43 29.52
CA CYS A 238 6.29 49.71 28.92
C CYS A 238 6.23 48.19 29.17
N ILE A 239 5.72 47.74 30.33
CA ILE A 239 5.50 46.30 30.59
C ILE A 239 4.48 45.75 29.60
N ASP A 240 3.32 46.40 29.48
CA ASP A 240 2.25 45.96 28.59
C ASP A 240 2.72 45.94 27.12
N ALA A 241 3.46 46.97 26.69
CA ALA A 241 4.03 47.04 25.34
C ALA A 241 5.11 45.96 25.07
N ALA A 242 6.01 45.71 26.02
CA ALA A 242 7.05 44.69 25.89
C ALA A 242 6.45 43.27 25.85
N ASN A 243 5.48 42.99 26.71
CA ASN A 243 4.76 41.71 26.70
C ASN A 243 3.98 41.52 25.40
N ALA A 244 3.28 42.55 24.90
CA ALA A 244 2.57 42.49 23.63
C ALA A 244 3.52 42.23 22.44
N ALA A 245 4.69 42.88 22.40
CA ALA A 245 5.70 42.66 21.38
C ALA A 245 6.30 41.24 21.42
N LEU A 246 6.61 40.72 22.61
CA LEU A 246 7.05 39.34 22.80
C LEU A 246 5.98 38.35 22.36
N HIS A 247 4.74 38.50 22.84
CA HIS A 247 3.64 37.61 22.48
C HIS A 247 3.40 37.59 20.96
N LYS A 248 3.36 38.76 20.31
CA LYS A 248 3.21 38.84 18.85
C LYS A 248 4.31 38.09 18.11
N TYR A 249 5.57 38.27 18.51
CA TYR A 249 6.69 37.61 17.84
C TYR A 249 6.64 36.08 17.97
N PHE A 250 6.39 35.58 19.18
CA PHE A 250 6.39 34.15 19.47
C PHE A 250 5.12 33.41 19.03
N ALA A 251 3.98 34.10 18.94
CA ALA A 251 2.71 33.51 18.49
C ALA A 251 2.50 33.63 16.98
N ASP A 252 2.79 34.80 16.38
CA ASP A 252 2.49 35.10 14.98
C ASP A 252 3.78 35.12 14.14
N ASP A 253 4.67 36.08 14.40
CA ASP A 253 5.73 36.47 13.44
C ASP A 253 6.72 35.34 13.16
N LEU A 254 6.99 34.46 14.15
CA LEU A 254 7.83 33.27 13.98
C LEU A 254 7.18 32.21 13.08
N SER A 255 5.85 32.06 13.13
CA SER A 255 5.11 31.13 12.26
C SER A 255 5.10 31.66 10.83
N ASP A 256 4.72 32.92 10.64
CA ASP A 256 4.74 33.60 9.33
C ASP A 256 6.12 33.51 8.67
N LEU A 257 7.20 33.61 9.46
CA LEU A 257 8.57 33.53 8.96
C LEU A 257 8.97 32.11 8.53
N LEU A 258 8.49 31.08 9.23
CA LEU A 258 8.69 29.68 8.83
C LEU A 258 7.93 29.35 7.54
N ASP A 259 6.67 29.76 7.44
CA ASP A 259 5.87 29.64 6.22
C ASP A 259 6.55 30.36 5.04
N CYS A 260 7.08 31.58 5.27
CA CYS A 260 7.86 32.32 4.28
C CYS A 260 9.12 31.57 3.81
N MET A 261 9.75 30.74 4.64
CA MET A 261 10.91 29.92 4.24
C MET A 261 10.52 28.75 3.32
N ASP A 262 9.30 28.21 3.46
CA ASP A 262 8.82 27.05 2.71
C ASP A 262 8.02 27.43 1.45
N VAL A 263 7.84 28.73 1.16
CA VAL A 263 7.07 29.25 0.01
C VAL A 263 7.44 28.55 -1.31
N GLY A 264 6.46 27.87 -1.88
CA GLY A 264 6.56 27.20 -3.18
C GLY A 264 7.33 25.87 -3.18
N PHE A 265 7.94 25.46 -2.07
CA PHE A 265 8.71 24.20 -2.00
C PHE A 265 7.83 22.97 -2.23
N GLU A 266 6.67 22.91 -1.57
CA GLU A 266 5.72 21.79 -1.71
C GLU A 266 5.21 21.63 -3.15
N GLU A 267 4.84 22.73 -3.80
CA GLU A 267 4.29 22.72 -5.15
C GLU A 267 5.35 22.38 -6.21
N TRP A 268 6.57 22.88 -6.04
CA TRP A 268 7.73 22.44 -6.83
C TRP A 268 7.98 20.92 -6.68
N LEU A 269 7.88 20.39 -5.45
CA LEU A 269 8.12 18.98 -5.18
C LEU A 269 7.02 18.10 -5.81
N LYS A 270 5.75 18.51 -5.74
CA LYS A 270 4.64 17.84 -6.45
C LYS A 270 4.90 17.81 -7.96
N TYR A 271 5.31 18.93 -8.56
CA TYR A 271 5.62 19.00 -9.98
C TYR A 271 6.78 18.07 -10.38
N LEU A 272 7.84 18.00 -9.55
CA LEU A 272 8.96 17.10 -9.77
C LEU A 272 8.51 15.62 -9.68
N LEU A 273 7.71 15.27 -8.68
CA LEU A 273 7.16 13.93 -8.50
C LEU A 273 6.18 13.52 -9.60
N SER A 274 5.34 14.45 -10.11
CA SER A 274 4.51 14.20 -11.30
C SER A 274 5.40 13.87 -12.49
N THR A 275 6.38 14.72 -12.80
CA THR A 275 7.31 14.50 -13.93
C THR A 275 7.99 13.13 -13.85
N LEU A 276 8.44 12.73 -12.65
CA LEU A 276 9.03 11.41 -12.40
C LEU A 276 8.04 10.25 -12.61
N THR A 277 6.79 10.44 -12.17
CA THR A 277 5.71 9.45 -12.28
C THR A 277 5.27 9.28 -13.74
N ASP A 278 5.03 10.38 -14.44
CA ASP A 278 4.61 10.42 -15.85
C ASP A 278 5.63 9.68 -16.74
N CYS A 279 6.92 9.95 -16.55
CA CYS A 279 7.97 9.27 -17.30
C CYS A 279 8.15 7.79 -16.92
N ARG A 280 7.87 7.39 -15.66
CA ARG A 280 7.84 5.97 -15.28
C ARG A 280 6.62 5.26 -15.88
N GLN A 281 5.46 5.90 -15.89
CA GLN A 281 4.23 5.37 -16.49
C GLN A 281 4.41 5.14 -17.99
N ALA A 282 5.05 6.05 -18.71
CA ALA A 282 5.35 5.88 -20.14
C ALA A 282 6.18 4.62 -20.48
N VAL A 283 7.00 4.12 -19.53
CA VAL A 283 7.71 2.84 -19.69
C VAL A 283 6.79 1.66 -19.40
N VAL A 284 5.98 1.71 -18.34
CA VAL A 284 4.96 0.69 -18.05
C VAL A 284 3.98 0.53 -19.22
N ASP A 285 3.58 1.63 -19.84
CA ASP A 285 2.73 1.66 -21.03
C ASP A 285 3.42 1.08 -22.27
N SER A 286 4.75 1.09 -22.35
CA SER A 286 5.51 0.36 -23.39
C SER A 286 5.46 -1.13 -23.13
N ASP A 287 5.86 -1.56 -21.93
CA ASP A 287 5.90 -2.96 -21.52
C ASP A 287 4.51 -3.61 -21.67
N GLN A 288 3.44 -2.90 -21.28
CA GLN A 288 2.07 -3.38 -21.39
C GLN A 288 1.55 -3.47 -22.82
N ARG A 289 1.98 -2.58 -23.74
CA ARG A 289 1.70 -2.73 -25.19
C ARG A 289 2.37 -3.98 -25.76
N TYR A 290 3.59 -4.30 -25.34
CA TYR A 290 4.27 -5.53 -25.74
C TYR A 290 3.55 -6.79 -25.22
N VAL A 291 3.19 -6.81 -23.93
CA VAL A 291 2.40 -7.90 -23.33
C VAL A 291 1.10 -8.11 -24.10
N GLN A 292 0.34 -7.04 -24.39
CA GLN A 292 -0.89 -7.15 -25.18
C GLN A 292 -0.65 -7.70 -26.59
N SER A 293 0.44 -7.29 -27.26
CA SER A 293 0.80 -7.82 -28.57
C SER A 293 1.17 -9.31 -28.52
N CYS A 294 1.83 -9.78 -27.46
CA CYS A 294 2.10 -11.20 -27.22
C CYS A 294 0.81 -12.00 -26.97
N CYS A 295 -0.14 -11.47 -26.17
CA CYS A 295 -1.44 -12.09 -25.97
C CYS A 295 -2.25 -12.19 -27.28
N ASN A 296 -2.23 -11.14 -28.10
CA ASN A 296 -2.86 -11.15 -29.42
C ASN A 296 -2.22 -12.21 -30.33
N PHE A 297 -0.88 -12.26 -30.41
CA PHE A 297 -0.16 -13.27 -31.19
C PHE A 297 -0.50 -14.70 -30.76
N ALA A 298 -0.56 -14.97 -29.45
CA ALA A 298 -0.89 -16.30 -28.93
C ALA A 298 -2.33 -16.72 -29.27
N ARG A 299 -3.30 -15.78 -29.21
CA ARG A 299 -4.70 -16.02 -29.58
C ARG A 299 -4.88 -16.24 -31.10
N ASP A 300 -4.10 -15.54 -31.91
CA ASP A 300 -4.25 -15.51 -33.37
C ASP A 300 -3.35 -16.55 -34.09
N LEU A 301 -2.69 -17.45 -33.34
CA LEU A 301 -1.75 -18.45 -33.84
C LEU A 301 -2.48 -19.65 -34.51
N ASP A 302 -2.41 -19.74 -35.84
CA ASP A 302 -2.97 -20.86 -36.61
C ASP A 302 -1.94 -21.54 -37.53
N HIS A 303 -1.60 -22.79 -37.21
CA HIS A 303 -0.69 -23.63 -38.01
C HIS A 303 -1.20 -23.89 -39.45
N ARG A 304 -2.50 -23.73 -39.71
CA ARG A 304 -3.10 -23.92 -41.05
C ARG A 304 -2.69 -22.79 -41.99
N ILE A 305 -2.46 -21.57 -41.46
CA ILE A 305 -1.96 -20.42 -42.22
C ILE A 305 -0.50 -20.68 -42.62
N ASP A 306 0.34 -21.14 -41.70
CA ASP A 306 1.74 -21.47 -41.96
C ASP A 306 1.87 -22.62 -42.97
N LYS A 307 1.04 -23.67 -42.85
CA LYS A 307 0.93 -24.75 -43.85
C LYS A 307 0.58 -24.22 -45.24
N ARG A 308 -0.36 -23.27 -45.33
CA ARG A 308 -0.75 -22.65 -46.61
C ARG A 308 0.41 -21.86 -47.22
N ARG A 309 1.04 -20.96 -46.44
CA ARG A 309 2.23 -20.19 -46.86
C ARG A 309 3.36 -21.09 -47.35
N PHE A 310 3.62 -22.20 -46.66
CA PHE A 310 4.63 -23.18 -47.07
C PHE A 310 4.31 -23.84 -48.42
N LEU A 311 3.06 -24.27 -48.63
CA LEU A 311 2.63 -24.88 -49.90
C LEU A 311 2.65 -23.86 -51.05
N ASP A 312 2.19 -22.63 -50.82
CA ASP A 312 2.17 -21.56 -51.83
C ASP A 312 3.60 -21.16 -52.24
N ALA A 313 4.52 -21.03 -51.27
CA ALA A 313 5.93 -20.73 -51.53
C ALA A 313 6.67 -21.85 -52.30
N ASN A 314 6.14 -23.08 -52.28
CA ASN A 314 6.72 -24.25 -52.94
C ASN A 314 5.76 -24.85 -53.99
N HIS A 315 4.88 -24.04 -54.58
CA HIS A 315 3.75 -24.51 -55.39
C HIS A 315 4.14 -25.47 -56.51
N SER A 316 5.23 -25.18 -57.25
CA SER A 316 5.72 -26.04 -58.34
C SER A 316 6.14 -27.44 -57.90
N THR A 317 6.53 -27.62 -56.63
CA THR A 317 6.93 -28.92 -56.06
C THR A 317 5.72 -29.72 -55.57
N PHE A 318 4.68 -29.03 -55.06
CA PHE A 318 3.51 -29.67 -54.44
C PHE A 318 2.23 -29.66 -55.30
N MET A 319 2.26 -29.04 -56.49
CA MET A 319 1.14 -29.06 -57.43
C MET A 319 0.88 -30.48 -57.96
N LEU A 320 -0.40 -30.81 -58.15
CA LEU A 320 -0.82 -32.14 -58.65
C LEU A 320 -0.26 -32.37 -60.08
N PRO A 321 0.48 -33.48 -60.32
CA PRO A 321 0.93 -33.82 -61.66
C PRO A 321 -0.23 -34.07 -62.64
N ARG A 322 0.05 -33.96 -63.95
CA ARG A 322 -0.94 -34.28 -64.99
C ARG A 322 -1.42 -35.72 -64.84
N LYS A 323 -2.73 -35.94 -65.03
CA LYS A 323 -3.32 -37.29 -65.02
C LYS A 323 -2.73 -38.11 -66.16
N PHE A 324 -2.57 -39.41 -65.93
CA PHE A 324 -2.23 -40.36 -66.99
C PHE A 324 -3.44 -40.54 -67.91
N GLU A 325 -3.20 -40.48 -69.22
CA GLU A 325 -4.20 -40.70 -70.26
C GLU A 325 -3.96 -42.06 -70.93
N PHE A 326 -5.05 -42.70 -71.39
CA PHE A 326 -4.97 -43.96 -72.12
C PHE A 326 -4.30 -43.76 -73.47
N LYS A 327 -3.25 -44.54 -73.76
CA LYS A 327 -2.55 -44.54 -75.05
C LYS A 327 -3.03 -45.74 -75.85
N ALA A 328 -3.96 -45.51 -76.78
CA ALA A 328 -4.45 -46.54 -77.69
C ALA A 328 -3.32 -47.13 -78.54
N HIS A 329 -3.35 -48.44 -78.75
CA HIS A 329 -2.48 -49.09 -79.74
C HIS A 329 -3.07 -48.90 -81.15
N PHE A 330 -2.26 -49.01 -82.20
CA PHE A 330 -2.72 -48.79 -83.59
C PHE A 330 -3.83 -49.77 -84.03
N SER A 331 -3.99 -50.90 -83.34
CA SER A 331 -5.07 -51.88 -83.54
C SER A 331 -6.43 -51.47 -82.96
N ASP A 332 -6.48 -50.47 -82.07
CA ASP A 332 -7.63 -50.25 -81.18
C ASP A 332 -8.66 -49.27 -81.78
N ILE A 333 -8.89 -49.36 -83.09
CA ILE A 333 -9.59 -48.32 -83.89
C ILE A 333 -11.09 -48.19 -83.54
N GLU A 334 -11.71 -49.19 -82.92
CA GLU A 334 -13.15 -49.22 -82.59
C GLU A 334 -13.49 -49.59 -81.13
N ALA A 335 -12.52 -49.55 -80.21
CA ALA A 335 -12.75 -49.88 -78.80
C ALA A 335 -13.15 -48.62 -78.00
N PRO A 336 -14.32 -48.58 -77.32
CA PRO A 336 -14.67 -47.47 -76.45
C PRO A 336 -13.69 -47.36 -75.27
N HIS A 337 -13.46 -46.14 -74.77
CA HIS A 337 -12.56 -45.84 -73.63
C HIS A 337 -13.13 -46.31 -72.26
N ARG A 338 -13.59 -47.56 -72.16
CA ARG A 338 -14.22 -48.18 -70.98
C ARG A 338 -13.87 -49.65 -70.87
N VAL A 339 -13.98 -50.20 -69.67
CA VAL A 339 -13.88 -51.66 -69.45
C VAL A 339 -15.03 -52.35 -70.19
N ARG A 340 -14.71 -53.31 -71.07
CA ARG A 340 -15.69 -54.08 -71.84
C ARG A 340 -15.77 -55.50 -71.27
N SER A 341 -16.93 -55.91 -70.80
CA SER A 341 -17.19 -57.32 -70.53
C SER A 341 -17.80 -57.99 -71.76
N GLN A 342 -17.38 -59.22 -72.02
CA GLN A 342 -18.04 -60.14 -72.95
C GLN A 342 -18.49 -61.35 -72.13
N LYS A 343 -19.60 -61.99 -72.54
CA LYS A 343 -20.20 -63.11 -71.79
C LYS A 343 -19.22 -64.23 -71.45
N SER A 344 -18.21 -64.47 -72.30
CA SER A 344 -17.16 -65.48 -72.10
C SER A 344 -16.19 -65.21 -70.94
N PHE A 345 -16.15 -63.97 -70.41
CA PHE A 345 -15.25 -63.57 -69.31
C PHE A 345 -16.02 -62.93 -68.14
N GLN A 346 -17.35 -62.98 -68.17
CA GLN A 346 -18.20 -62.26 -67.21
C GLN A 346 -18.14 -62.88 -65.80
N GLU A 347 -17.90 -64.19 -65.71
CA GLU A 347 -17.65 -64.89 -64.43
C GLU A 347 -16.32 -64.44 -63.81
N ASP A 348 -15.23 -64.34 -64.60
CA ASP A 348 -13.93 -63.84 -64.13
C ASP A 348 -14.03 -62.40 -63.58
N TYR A 349 -14.74 -61.51 -64.29
CA TYR A 349 -14.98 -60.14 -63.81
C TYR A 349 -15.82 -60.11 -62.52
N THR A 350 -16.81 -60.99 -62.40
CA THR A 350 -17.66 -61.09 -61.20
C THR A 350 -16.88 -61.63 -60.00
N GLN A 351 -16.09 -62.69 -60.20
CA GLN A 351 -15.21 -63.25 -59.18
C GLN A 351 -14.18 -62.21 -58.71
N ARG A 352 -13.53 -61.52 -59.66
CA ARG A 352 -12.57 -60.46 -59.36
C ARG A 352 -13.22 -59.27 -58.64
N TYR A 353 -14.45 -58.92 -58.99
CA TYR A 353 -15.21 -57.87 -58.30
C TYR A 353 -15.51 -58.25 -56.84
N CYS A 354 -15.98 -59.48 -56.56
CA CYS A 354 -16.24 -59.91 -55.19
C CYS A 354 -14.94 -60.04 -54.37
N GLN A 355 -13.82 -60.48 -54.97
CA GLN A 355 -12.48 -60.45 -54.34
C GLN A 355 -12.03 -59.03 -53.95
N ILE A 356 -12.12 -58.08 -54.88
CA ILE A 356 -11.79 -56.66 -54.64
C ILE A 356 -12.70 -56.08 -53.54
N SER A 357 -13.99 -56.40 -53.58
CA SER A 357 -14.98 -55.93 -52.59
C SER A 357 -14.70 -56.47 -51.18
N GLN A 358 -14.33 -57.75 -51.05
CA GLN A 358 -13.92 -58.36 -49.79
C GLN A 358 -12.64 -57.70 -49.25
N ARG A 359 -11.60 -57.51 -50.07
CA ARG A 359 -10.35 -56.86 -49.64
C ARG A 359 -10.59 -55.39 -49.27
N LEU A 360 -11.49 -54.69 -49.96
CA LEU A 360 -11.87 -53.31 -49.66
C LEU A 360 -12.66 -53.21 -48.33
N MET A 361 -13.52 -54.19 -48.02
CA MET A 361 -14.18 -54.28 -46.72
C MET A 361 -13.17 -54.50 -45.58
N GLN A 362 -12.22 -55.42 -45.77
CA GLN A 362 -11.14 -55.67 -44.81
C GLN A 362 -10.25 -54.43 -44.60
N LEU A 363 -9.83 -53.77 -45.67
CA LEU A 363 -9.02 -52.55 -45.57
C LEU A 363 -9.77 -51.40 -44.86
N LYS A 364 -11.10 -51.31 -45.00
CA LYS A 364 -11.91 -50.34 -44.24
C LYS A 364 -11.89 -50.64 -42.74
N THR A 365 -12.11 -51.89 -42.33
CA THR A 365 -12.07 -52.26 -40.91
C THR A 365 -10.68 -52.07 -40.32
N GLU A 366 -9.62 -52.51 -41.03
CA GLU A 366 -8.22 -52.28 -40.65
C GLU A 366 -7.89 -50.78 -40.50
N THR A 367 -8.39 -49.93 -41.41
CA THR A 367 -8.19 -48.46 -41.32
C THR A 367 -8.92 -47.85 -40.12
N GLU A 368 -10.17 -48.23 -39.89
CA GLU A 368 -11.03 -47.70 -38.83
C GLU A 368 -10.51 -48.07 -37.43
N GLU A 369 -9.99 -49.28 -37.25
CA GLU A 369 -9.37 -49.73 -36.00
C GLU A 369 -8.11 -48.93 -35.68
N VAL A 370 -7.21 -48.74 -36.65
CA VAL A 370 -5.98 -47.94 -36.47
C VAL A 370 -6.29 -46.44 -36.34
N TRP A 371 -7.37 -45.95 -36.94
CA TRP A 371 -7.76 -44.54 -36.79
C TRP A 371 -8.23 -44.21 -35.36
N LYS A 372 -8.93 -45.14 -34.69
CA LYS A 372 -9.35 -44.98 -33.28
C LYS A 372 -8.18 -45.00 -32.30
N THR A 373 -7.16 -45.84 -32.54
CA THR A 373 -5.94 -45.82 -31.73
C THR A 373 -5.14 -44.53 -31.97
N LEU A 374 -5.13 -44.05 -33.21
CA LEU A 374 -4.49 -42.77 -33.59
C LEU A 374 -5.15 -41.56 -32.92
N GLU A 375 -6.49 -41.44 -32.95
CA GLU A 375 -7.23 -40.35 -32.27
C GLU A 375 -6.97 -40.36 -30.75
N THR A 376 -6.89 -41.55 -30.15
CA THR A 376 -6.55 -41.71 -28.73
C THR A 376 -5.12 -41.26 -28.43
N ALA A 377 -4.16 -41.59 -29.30
CA ALA A 377 -2.78 -41.12 -29.19
C ALA A 377 -2.67 -39.59 -29.38
N GLU A 378 -3.36 -39.02 -30.37
CA GLU A 378 -3.39 -37.57 -30.62
C GLU A 378 -3.90 -36.80 -29.39
N LYS A 379 -5.02 -37.24 -28.83
CA LYS A 379 -5.57 -36.66 -27.59
C LYS A 379 -4.57 -36.72 -26.43
N THR A 380 -3.90 -37.87 -26.27
CA THR A 380 -2.90 -38.05 -25.20
C THR A 380 -1.69 -37.14 -25.40
N LEU A 381 -1.20 -36.97 -26.63
CA LEU A 381 -0.14 -35.99 -26.95
C LEU A 381 -0.56 -34.56 -26.61
N MET A 382 -1.77 -34.16 -27.00
CA MET A 382 -2.31 -32.82 -26.69
C MET A 382 -2.43 -32.59 -25.17
N ASP A 383 -2.82 -33.61 -24.41
CA ASP A 383 -2.94 -33.51 -22.95
C ASP A 383 -1.59 -33.56 -22.22
N ILE A 384 -0.56 -34.24 -22.76
CA ILE A 384 0.82 -34.19 -22.25
C ILE A 384 1.49 -32.84 -22.56
N GLN A 385 1.21 -32.27 -23.74
CA GLN A 385 1.75 -30.97 -24.15
C GLN A 385 1.08 -29.78 -23.43
N LYS A 386 -0.15 -29.94 -22.93
CA LYS A 386 -0.78 -29.00 -21.98
C LYS A 386 -0.10 -29.09 -20.62
N LEU A 387 1.00 -28.35 -20.46
CA LEU A 387 1.56 -28.06 -19.15
C LEU A 387 0.47 -27.45 -18.23
N PRO A 388 0.44 -27.79 -16.93
CA PRO A 388 -0.37 -27.06 -15.97
C PRO A 388 -0.06 -25.56 -16.04
N GLU A 389 -1.06 -24.69 -15.95
CA GLU A 389 -0.87 -23.23 -15.91
C GLU A 389 -0.06 -22.82 -14.67
N MET A 390 1.26 -22.85 -14.79
CA MET A 390 2.14 -22.42 -13.72
C MET A 390 2.10 -20.89 -13.65
N LYS A 391 1.42 -20.36 -12.64
CA LYS A 391 1.30 -18.92 -12.40
C LYS A 391 2.63 -18.34 -11.91
N TRP A 392 3.50 -18.00 -12.86
CA TRP A 392 4.80 -17.39 -12.60
C TRP A 392 4.70 -16.07 -11.81
N SER A 393 3.52 -15.40 -11.81
CA SER A 393 3.17 -14.29 -10.92
C SER A 393 3.47 -14.56 -9.46
N ASP A 394 3.29 -15.81 -9.01
CA ASP A 394 3.34 -16.18 -7.61
C ASP A 394 4.78 -16.18 -7.08
N LEU A 395 5.78 -16.22 -7.99
CA LEU A 395 7.19 -15.99 -7.66
C LEU A 395 7.49 -14.49 -7.39
N PHE A 396 6.75 -13.58 -8.01
CA PHE A 396 6.90 -12.13 -7.84
C PHE A 396 6.07 -11.57 -6.67
N ALA A 397 5.03 -12.29 -6.25
CA ALA A 397 4.18 -11.96 -5.09
C ALA A 397 4.94 -11.85 -3.75
N CYS A 398 6.22 -12.26 -3.68
CA CYS A 398 7.03 -12.15 -2.47
C CYS A 398 7.61 -10.74 -2.23
N HIS A 399 7.50 -9.80 -3.18
CA HIS A 399 8.02 -8.44 -3.02
C HIS A 399 7.09 -7.47 -2.28
N SER A 400 5.80 -7.77 -2.16
CA SER A 400 4.81 -6.89 -1.50
C SER A 400 4.88 -6.90 0.05
N THR A 401 5.82 -7.61 0.65
CA THR A 401 6.10 -7.56 2.10
C THR A 401 7.55 -7.20 2.42
N CYS A 402 8.15 -6.29 1.67
CA CYS A 402 9.39 -5.65 2.11
C CYS A 402 9.09 -4.74 3.31
N LYS A 403 9.45 -5.20 4.52
CA LYS A 403 9.41 -4.34 5.72
C LYS A 403 10.48 -3.26 5.58
N HIS A 404 10.08 -2.05 5.22
CA HIS A 404 10.92 -0.86 5.41
C HIS A 404 11.14 -0.63 6.90
N GLN A 405 12.23 -1.20 7.44
CA GLN A 405 12.88 -0.69 8.63
C GLN A 405 13.81 0.45 8.21
N THR A 406 13.27 1.66 8.18
CA THR A 406 14.04 2.90 8.13
C THR A 406 13.55 3.77 9.27
N ALA A 407 14.42 4.00 10.26
CA ALA A 407 14.17 5.02 11.27
C ALA A 407 14.25 6.41 10.59
N GLY A 408 13.18 7.19 10.72
CA GLY A 408 13.04 8.52 10.14
C GLY A 408 11.70 9.12 10.61
N PRO A 409 11.65 10.44 10.90
CA PRO A 409 10.50 11.03 11.60
C PRO A 409 9.29 11.30 10.69
N THR A 410 8.15 11.45 11.34
CA THR A 410 6.85 11.90 10.82
C THR A 410 6.90 13.22 10.04
N SER A 411 6.22 13.27 8.88
CA SER A 411 5.05 14.17 8.74
C SER A 411 4.08 13.80 7.60
N ILE A 412 2.82 13.90 7.99
CA ILE A 412 1.49 14.09 7.37
C ILE A 412 1.32 14.40 5.85
N THR A 413 0.08 14.13 5.41
CA THR A 413 -0.56 14.07 4.09
C THR A 413 -0.91 15.37 3.37
N ALA A 414 -1.08 15.29 2.05
CA ALA A 414 -2.21 15.90 1.32
C ALA A 414 -2.70 14.96 0.19
N SER A 415 -3.97 15.05 -0.23
CA SER A 415 -4.60 14.19 -1.25
C SER A 415 -5.65 14.94 -2.09
N TYR A 416 -6.29 14.25 -3.05
CA TYR A 416 -7.09 14.75 -4.18
C TYR A 416 -6.20 15.30 -5.33
N VAL A 417 -6.42 14.95 -6.60
CA VAL A 417 -7.70 14.77 -7.32
C VAL A 417 -7.96 13.35 -7.82
N ASN A 418 -9.24 13.00 -7.90
CA ASN A 418 -9.78 11.72 -8.34
C ASN A 418 -10.16 11.80 -9.85
N THR A 419 -9.70 10.87 -10.70
CA THR A 419 -10.31 10.66 -12.02
C THR A 419 -10.42 9.17 -12.32
N SER A 420 -11.63 8.75 -12.65
CA SER A 420 -12.07 7.36 -12.80
C SER A 420 -11.32 6.58 -13.89
N ASN A 421 -11.07 5.29 -13.64
CA ASN A 421 -11.52 4.27 -14.59
C ASN A 421 -11.71 2.91 -13.91
N ASN A 422 -12.87 2.30 -14.17
CA ASN A 422 -13.23 0.98 -13.68
C ASN A 422 -12.46 -0.11 -14.45
N PHE A 423 -11.95 -1.11 -13.75
CA PHE A 423 -11.98 -2.48 -14.28
C PHE A 423 -12.18 -3.49 -13.14
N SER A 424 -13.30 -4.22 -13.19
CA SER A 424 -13.69 -5.20 -12.19
C SER A 424 -13.01 -6.54 -12.46
N SER A 425 -12.40 -7.15 -11.43
CA SER A 425 -11.97 -8.55 -11.46
C SER A 425 -12.20 -9.24 -10.12
N THR A 426 -12.98 -10.32 -10.19
CA THR A 426 -13.48 -11.19 -9.12
C THR A 426 -12.42 -11.91 -8.28
N THR A 427 -12.62 -11.88 -6.96
CA THR A 427 -12.69 -13.03 -6.03
C THR A 427 -11.74 -14.23 -6.18
N THR A 428 -10.88 -14.48 -5.17
CA THR A 428 -10.81 -15.77 -4.43
C THR A 428 -10.01 -15.68 -3.11
N ASN A 429 -10.68 -16.04 -2.01
CA ASN A 429 -10.23 -16.62 -0.73
C ASN A 429 -8.73 -16.65 -0.34
N ASN A 430 -8.42 -16.01 0.80
CA ASN A 430 -7.20 -16.24 1.60
C ASN A 430 -7.40 -17.39 2.60
N PRO A 431 -6.43 -18.32 2.78
CA PRO A 431 -6.32 -19.16 3.97
C PRO A 431 -5.35 -18.57 5.02
N VAL A 432 -5.70 -18.83 6.28
CA VAL A 432 -4.99 -18.57 7.55
C VAL A 432 -3.45 -18.64 7.47
N ILE A 433 -2.76 -17.59 7.92
CA ILE A 433 -1.31 -17.61 8.20
C ILE A 433 -1.05 -17.96 9.66
N ASN A 434 -0.46 -19.13 9.89
CA ASN A 434 0.17 -19.47 11.17
C ASN A 434 1.51 -18.74 11.31
N ASN A 435 1.80 -18.25 12.53
CA ASN A 435 3.12 -17.73 12.88
C ASN A 435 4.17 -18.85 12.93
N SER A 436 5.19 -18.77 12.08
CA SER A 436 6.45 -19.49 12.28
C SER A 436 7.63 -18.61 11.87
N SER A 437 8.43 -18.21 12.84
CA SER A 437 9.75 -17.60 12.63
C SER A 437 10.65 -18.59 11.87
N GLY A 438 10.97 -18.28 10.62
CA GLY A 438 11.81 -19.12 9.76
C GLY A 438 12.80 -18.29 8.97
N SER A 439 14.07 -18.68 9.05
CA SER A 439 15.21 -18.05 8.37
C SER A 439 15.13 -18.17 6.83
N ALA A 440 16.12 -17.62 6.12
CA ALA A 440 16.24 -17.60 4.65
C ALA A 440 16.12 -18.98 3.96
N THR A 441 16.18 -20.08 4.72
CA THR A 441 15.87 -21.45 4.28
C THR A 441 14.44 -21.62 3.75
N ASN A 442 13.48 -20.78 4.17
CA ASN A 442 12.09 -20.84 3.70
C ASN A 442 11.90 -20.32 2.27
N GLU A 443 12.67 -19.33 1.80
CA GLU A 443 12.59 -18.86 0.40
C GLU A 443 13.10 -19.92 -0.57
N ILE A 444 14.20 -20.59 -0.23
CA ILE A 444 14.78 -21.67 -1.04
C ILE A 444 13.80 -22.85 -1.10
N SER A 445 13.17 -23.21 0.02
CA SER A 445 12.15 -24.27 0.05
C SER A 445 10.92 -23.94 -0.81
N ARG A 446 10.47 -22.69 -0.85
CA ARG A 446 9.36 -22.25 -1.73
C ARG A 446 9.75 -22.21 -3.22
N ARG A 447 10.95 -21.73 -3.56
CA ARG A 447 11.48 -21.83 -4.95
C ARG A 447 11.58 -23.28 -5.42
N ASN A 448 11.93 -24.20 -4.52
CA ASN A 448 11.99 -25.63 -4.82
C ASN A 448 10.59 -26.25 -4.96
N SER A 449 9.58 -25.78 -4.21
CA SER A 449 8.19 -26.25 -4.33
C SER A 449 7.53 -25.95 -5.69
N CYS A 450 8.05 -24.97 -6.43
CA CYS A 450 7.60 -24.61 -7.78
C CYS A 450 8.46 -25.24 -8.89
N ARG A 451 9.51 -25.99 -8.52
CA ARG A 451 10.36 -26.73 -9.46
C ARG A 451 10.00 -28.19 -9.43
N GLU A 452 9.28 -28.60 -10.46
CA GLU A 452 9.10 -30.00 -10.78
C GLU A 452 10.47 -30.69 -10.92
N THR A 453 10.61 -31.90 -10.35
CA THR A 453 11.92 -32.58 -10.27
C THR A 453 12.44 -32.98 -11.64
N GLU A 454 13.77 -32.97 -11.82
CA GLU A 454 14.43 -33.39 -13.06
C GLU A 454 14.01 -34.81 -13.48
N ALA A 455 13.80 -35.71 -12.52
CA ALA A 455 13.27 -37.05 -12.76
C ALA A 455 11.83 -37.06 -13.31
N SER A 456 10.96 -36.17 -12.85
CA SER A 456 9.58 -36.03 -13.35
C SER A 456 9.56 -35.44 -14.76
N GLN A 457 10.40 -34.43 -15.01
CA GLN A 457 10.57 -33.85 -16.35
C GLN A 457 11.14 -34.87 -17.33
N GLN A 458 12.14 -35.64 -16.93
CA GLN A 458 12.75 -36.67 -17.77
C GLN A 458 11.78 -37.82 -18.05
N LYS A 459 10.98 -38.23 -17.05
CA LYS A 459 9.91 -39.20 -17.26
C LYS A 459 8.90 -38.70 -18.29
N ARG A 460 8.36 -37.47 -18.15
CA ARG A 460 7.40 -36.95 -19.14
C ARG A 460 7.98 -36.80 -20.54
N LYS A 461 9.27 -36.51 -20.69
CA LYS A 461 9.94 -36.53 -22.02
C LYS A 461 9.96 -37.95 -22.61
N GLN A 462 10.24 -38.96 -21.79
CA GLN A 462 10.20 -40.35 -22.21
C GLN A 462 8.77 -40.77 -22.60
N ASP A 463 7.79 -40.49 -21.73
CA ASP A 463 6.37 -40.76 -21.98
C ASP A 463 5.89 -40.06 -23.29
N LEU A 464 6.35 -38.83 -23.55
CA LEU A 464 6.07 -38.09 -24.79
C LEU A 464 6.66 -38.79 -26.03
N TYR A 465 7.95 -39.15 -26.02
CA TYR A 465 8.60 -39.80 -27.17
C TYR A 465 7.96 -41.15 -27.52
N GLU A 466 7.61 -41.96 -26.51
CA GLU A 466 6.96 -43.26 -26.74
C GLU A 466 5.59 -43.10 -27.42
N ILE A 467 4.83 -42.07 -27.06
CA ILE A 467 3.52 -41.79 -27.66
C ILE A 467 3.67 -41.09 -29.01
N GLU A 468 4.68 -40.26 -29.23
CA GLU A 468 5.00 -39.66 -30.53
C GLU A 468 5.37 -40.74 -31.57
N ASP A 469 6.27 -41.67 -31.22
CA ASP A 469 6.63 -42.80 -32.09
C ASP A 469 5.41 -43.69 -32.39
N TYR A 470 4.60 -44.00 -31.39
CA TYR A 470 3.35 -44.77 -31.57
C TYR A 470 2.36 -44.03 -32.49
N TYR A 471 2.16 -42.73 -32.29
CA TYR A 471 1.30 -41.89 -33.14
C TYR A 471 1.80 -41.90 -34.59
N LEU A 472 3.10 -41.67 -34.81
CA LEU A 472 3.71 -41.65 -36.15
C LEU A 472 3.59 -43.02 -36.85
N GLN A 473 3.79 -44.13 -36.13
CA GLN A 473 3.65 -45.47 -36.67
C GLN A 473 2.20 -45.75 -37.12
N ASN A 474 1.22 -45.46 -36.28
CA ASN A 474 -0.20 -45.67 -36.61
C ASN A 474 -0.66 -44.72 -37.74
N HIS A 475 -0.23 -43.46 -37.73
CA HIS A 475 -0.53 -42.50 -38.81
C HIS A 475 0.06 -42.96 -40.15
N GLY A 476 1.25 -43.57 -40.14
CA GLY A 476 1.84 -44.19 -41.32
C GLY A 476 1.00 -45.35 -41.87
N LEU A 477 0.50 -46.23 -40.99
CA LEU A 477 -0.40 -47.32 -41.37
C LEU A 477 -1.72 -46.82 -41.96
N VAL A 478 -2.35 -45.80 -41.37
CA VAL A 478 -3.58 -45.18 -41.90
C VAL A 478 -3.36 -44.67 -43.32
N ILE A 479 -2.26 -43.95 -43.60
CA ILE A 479 -1.93 -43.48 -44.96
C ILE A 479 -1.78 -44.66 -45.94
N ILE A 480 -1.11 -45.73 -45.54
CA ILE A 480 -0.88 -46.92 -46.38
C ILE A 480 -2.21 -47.62 -46.69
N PHE A 481 -3.06 -47.85 -45.68
CA PHE A 481 -4.34 -48.52 -45.85
C PHE A 481 -5.34 -47.66 -46.65
N GLN A 482 -5.41 -46.35 -46.40
CA GLN A 482 -6.23 -45.43 -47.20
C GLN A 482 -5.79 -45.40 -48.68
N LYS A 483 -4.48 -45.46 -48.95
CA LYS A 483 -3.94 -45.53 -50.32
C LYS A 483 -4.30 -46.85 -51.01
N ALA A 484 -4.16 -47.98 -50.30
CA ALA A 484 -4.56 -49.30 -50.81
C ALA A 484 -6.08 -49.39 -51.04
N GLY A 485 -6.89 -48.87 -50.10
CA GLY A 485 -8.34 -48.78 -50.22
C GLY A 485 -8.78 -47.91 -51.39
N SER A 486 -8.13 -46.76 -51.61
CA SER A 486 -8.40 -45.87 -52.75
C SER A 486 -8.08 -46.54 -54.10
N PHE A 487 -7.02 -47.33 -54.16
CA PHE A 487 -6.64 -48.12 -55.34
C PHE A 487 -7.69 -49.19 -55.66
N GLU A 488 -8.06 -50.03 -54.69
CA GLU A 488 -9.08 -51.07 -54.90
C GLU A 488 -10.48 -50.49 -55.14
N HIS A 489 -10.81 -49.35 -54.52
CA HIS A 489 -12.08 -48.64 -54.77
C HIS A 489 -12.16 -48.14 -56.22
N SER A 490 -11.08 -47.56 -56.74
CA SER A 490 -11.01 -47.09 -58.14
C SER A 490 -11.15 -48.24 -59.14
N ARG A 491 -10.60 -49.41 -58.82
CA ARG A 491 -10.74 -50.64 -59.64
C ARG A 491 -12.17 -51.19 -59.59
N SER A 492 -12.77 -51.27 -58.40
CA SER A 492 -14.16 -51.67 -58.20
C SER A 492 -15.14 -50.79 -59.00
N GLN A 493 -14.98 -49.46 -58.92
CA GLN A 493 -15.76 -48.52 -59.74
C GLN A 493 -15.57 -48.74 -61.25
N SER A 494 -14.33 -48.97 -61.69
CA SER A 494 -14.01 -49.19 -63.11
C SER A 494 -14.63 -50.47 -63.68
N ILE A 495 -14.78 -51.52 -62.86
CA ILE A 495 -15.45 -52.77 -63.25
C ILE A 495 -16.98 -52.58 -63.32
N ASN A 496 -17.57 -51.87 -62.35
CA ASN A 496 -19.00 -51.57 -62.34
C ASN A 496 -19.45 -50.55 -63.41
N GLY A 497 -18.55 -49.69 -63.91
CA GLY A 497 -18.85 -48.63 -64.87
C GLY A 497 -18.64 -48.98 -66.36
N GLY A 498 -18.29 -50.23 -66.66
CA GLY A 498 -18.25 -50.77 -68.03
C GLY A 498 -19.63 -51.16 -68.55
N ASP A 499 -19.75 -51.52 -69.84
CA ASP A 499 -21.02 -51.89 -70.52
C ASP A 499 -21.65 -53.22 -70.05
N SER A 500 -21.29 -53.68 -68.85
CA SER A 500 -21.98 -54.78 -68.17
C SER A 500 -23.24 -54.21 -67.51
N GLY A 501 -24.42 -54.67 -67.91
CA GLY A 501 -25.62 -54.50 -67.07
C GLY A 501 -25.32 -54.96 -65.64
N ALA A 502 -25.77 -54.19 -64.65
CA ALA A 502 -25.31 -54.27 -63.26
C ALA A 502 -25.07 -55.70 -62.77
N ILE A 503 -23.85 -55.99 -62.29
CA ILE A 503 -23.48 -57.25 -61.65
C ILE A 503 -24.10 -57.29 -60.24
N ALA A 504 -25.42 -57.25 -60.19
CA ALA A 504 -26.22 -57.45 -59.02
C ALA A 504 -26.37 -58.96 -58.81
N HIS A 505 -25.48 -59.55 -58.01
CA HIS A 505 -25.73 -60.69 -57.09
C HIS A 505 -24.41 -61.11 -56.41
N CYS A 506 -23.90 -60.26 -55.52
CA CYS A 506 -22.96 -60.66 -54.46
C CYS A 506 -23.54 -60.11 -53.14
N PRO A 507 -24.08 -60.96 -52.23
CA PRO A 507 -24.99 -60.52 -51.15
C PRO A 507 -24.25 -59.96 -49.93
N LEU A 508 -23.53 -58.84 -50.13
CA LEU A 508 -22.89 -58.05 -49.08
C LEU A 508 -23.07 -56.54 -49.38
N SER A 509 -24.33 -56.09 -49.44
CA SER A 509 -24.67 -54.66 -49.57
C SER A 509 -25.34 -54.15 -48.29
N GLY A 510 -24.53 -53.54 -47.43
CA GLY A 510 -24.99 -52.90 -46.19
C GLY A 510 -24.03 -51.79 -45.77
N SER A 511 -24.57 -50.58 -45.62
CA SER A 511 -23.90 -49.32 -45.23
C SER A 511 -22.99 -48.63 -46.27
N ALA A 512 -23.16 -47.32 -46.37
CA ALA A 512 -22.52 -46.43 -47.34
C ALA A 512 -21.21 -45.83 -46.82
N LEU A 513 -20.35 -45.37 -47.75
CA LEU A 513 -19.23 -44.48 -47.43
C LEU A 513 -19.76 -43.05 -47.22
N PRO A 514 -19.29 -42.32 -46.18
CA PRO A 514 -19.43 -40.87 -46.15
C PRO A 514 -18.51 -40.25 -47.22
N SER A 515 -19.03 -39.30 -47.97
CA SER A 515 -18.27 -38.56 -48.98
C SER A 515 -17.57 -37.38 -48.34
N GLY A 516 -16.24 -37.33 -48.43
CA GLY A 516 -15.48 -36.08 -48.33
C GLY A 516 -14.68 -35.84 -47.04
N VAL A 517 -13.37 -36.08 -47.11
CA VAL A 517 -12.38 -35.14 -46.54
C VAL A 517 -11.59 -34.55 -47.71
N SER A 518 -12.22 -33.59 -48.41
CA SER A 518 -11.50 -32.70 -49.30
C SER A 518 -10.96 -31.54 -48.47
N THR A 519 -9.64 -31.49 -48.31
CA THR A 519 -8.94 -30.31 -47.77
C THR A 519 -9.35 -29.06 -48.55
N THR A 520 -10.17 -28.20 -47.93
CA THR A 520 -10.53 -26.90 -48.49
C THR A 520 -10.42 -25.78 -47.47
N THR A 521 -9.51 -24.87 -47.83
CA THR A 521 -9.36 -23.50 -47.36
C THR A 521 -10.69 -22.74 -47.28
N THR A 522 -11.07 -22.34 -46.06
CA THR A 522 -11.88 -21.18 -45.63
C THR A 522 -12.54 -20.25 -46.67
N ALA A 523 -13.86 -20.02 -46.55
CA ALA A 523 -14.53 -18.75 -46.88
C ALA A 523 -15.90 -18.53 -46.15
N SER A 524 -15.88 -17.72 -45.09
CA SER A 524 -16.88 -16.72 -44.66
C SER A 524 -18.42 -16.85 -44.92
N ASN A 525 -19.17 -17.03 -43.82
CA ASN A 525 -20.16 -16.08 -43.22
C ASN A 525 -21.70 -16.27 -43.35
N SER A 526 -22.38 -15.86 -42.26
CA SER A 526 -23.80 -15.47 -42.04
C SER A 526 -24.91 -16.53 -41.76
N GLY A 527 -25.56 -16.40 -40.58
CA GLY A 527 -27.04 -16.32 -40.52
C GLY A 527 -27.87 -17.33 -39.68
N GLY A 528 -27.99 -17.14 -38.35
CA GLY A 528 -29.12 -17.57 -37.48
C GLY A 528 -29.44 -19.08 -37.34
N PHE A 529 -30.28 -19.57 -36.42
CA PHE A 529 -30.83 -19.17 -35.11
C PHE A 529 -31.72 -20.36 -34.65
N LEU A 530 -31.86 -20.63 -33.34
CA LEU A 530 -32.85 -21.56 -32.70
C LEU A 530 -32.68 -23.09 -32.94
N GLU A 531 -33.17 -24.00 -32.08
CA GLU A 531 -33.35 -24.03 -30.60
C GLU A 531 -33.69 -25.48 -30.17
N SER A 532 -33.57 -25.78 -28.88
CA SER A 532 -34.38 -26.74 -28.10
C SER A 532 -34.00 -28.23 -28.00
N SER A 533 -34.27 -28.72 -26.78
CA SER A 533 -34.00 -29.99 -26.08
C SER A 533 -35.00 -31.12 -26.49
N PRO A 534 -35.27 -32.25 -25.75
CA PRO A 534 -34.91 -32.64 -24.36
C PRO A 534 -34.52 -34.13 -24.07
N SER A 535 -34.34 -34.36 -22.76
CA SER A 535 -34.15 -35.54 -21.85
C SER A 535 -35.09 -36.78 -22.02
N PRO A 536 -35.25 -37.77 -21.08
CA PRO A 536 -34.57 -38.09 -19.79
C PRO A 536 -34.33 -39.61 -19.39
N ASN A 537 -33.71 -39.86 -18.21
CA ASN A 537 -33.96 -40.96 -17.21
C ASN A 537 -33.58 -42.46 -17.49
N PRO A 538 -33.58 -43.40 -16.48
CA PRO A 538 -33.06 -43.33 -15.07
C PRO A 538 -32.46 -44.64 -14.43
N ASN A 539 -31.80 -44.49 -13.26
CA ASN A 539 -31.78 -45.33 -12.01
C ASN A 539 -31.16 -46.77 -11.81
N SER A 540 -30.64 -46.96 -10.56
CA SER A 540 -30.57 -48.19 -9.70
C SER A 540 -29.42 -49.23 -9.93
N ASP A 541 -28.84 -49.97 -8.95
CA ASP A 541 -28.80 -49.91 -7.46
C ASP A 541 -27.71 -50.85 -6.83
N SER A 542 -27.55 -50.83 -5.48
CA SER A 542 -27.06 -51.93 -4.57
C SER A 542 -25.54 -52.30 -4.50
N SER A 543 -24.92 -52.82 -3.39
CA SER A 543 -25.17 -52.81 -1.91
C SER A 543 -24.01 -53.53 -1.11
N TYR A 544 -24.18 -53.79 0.20
CA TYR A 544 -23.32 -54.50 1.23
C TYR A 544 -22.23 -53.68 2.00
N ALA A 545 -21.87 -53.93 3.28
CA ALA A 545 -22.55 -54.41 4.52
C ALA A 545 -21.61 -54.21 5.77
N GLY A 546 -22.13 -54.21 7.02
CA GLY A 546 -21.38 -53.93 8.29
C GLY A 546 -20.53 -55.10 8.87
N PRO A 547 -19.95 -55.04 10.11
CA PRO A 547 -20.66 -54.71 11.37
C PRO A 547 -19.84 -53.85 12.41
N ALA A 548 -20.06 -54.00 13.74
CA ALA A 548 -20.05 -52.89 14.72
C ALA A 548 -19.29 -53.09 16.08
N VAL A 549 -18.88 -51.96 16.72
CA VAL A 549 -18.95 -51.59 18.18
C VAL A 549 -18.18 -52.46 19.22
N PRO A 550 -17.34 -51.90 20.15
CA PRO A 550 -17.85 -51.22 21.37
C PRO A 550 -17.05 -50.04 21.97
N ALA A 551 -17.60 -49.45 23.04
CA ALA A 551 -17.23 -48.16 23.64
C ALA A 551 -16.18 -48.21 24.79
N GLY A 552 -15.61 -47.04 25.13
CA GLY A 552 -14.77 -46.84 26.32
C GLY A 552 -14.67 -45.37 26.74
N ALA A 553 -14.84 -45.08 28.03
CA ALA A 553 -14.89 -43.71 28.59
C ALA A 553 -13.73 -43.41 29.57
N VAL A 554 -13.09 -42.24 29.49
CA VAL A 554 -12.09 -41.79 30.51
C VAL A 554 -12.12 -40.28 30.81
N ARG A 555 -12.69 -39.97 32.00
CA ARG A 555 -12.22 -39.07 33.07
C ARG A 555 -11.64 -37.66 32.78
N THR A 556 -12.34 -36.67 33.36
CA THR A 556 -11.80 -35.39 33.85
C THR A 556 -10.70 -35.54 34.92
N ARG A 557 -9.72 -34.62 34.98
CA ARG A 557 -8.82 -34.42 36.14
C ARG A 557 -8.75 -32.96 36.60
N ARG A 558 -9.17 -32.71 37.85
CA ARG A 558 -8.93 -31.44 38.59
C ARG A 558 -7.47 -31.36 39.08
N LYS A 559 -6.89 -30.16 39.14
CA LYS A 559 -5.56 -29.89 39.74
C LYS A 559 -5.67 -29.71 41.27
N LYS A 560 -4.60 -30.09 42.01
CA LYS A 560 -4.44 -29.94 43.48
C LYS A 560 -3.98 -28.51 43.89
N ARG A 561 -4.06 -28.20 45.19
CA ARG A 561 -3.79 -26.88 45.81
C ARG A 561 -3.03 -26.99 47.16
N ILE A 562 -2.03 -26.12 47.40
CA ILE A 562 -1.39 -25.67 48.68
C ILE A 562 -0.63 -24.33 48.35
N GLY A 563 -0.38 -23.31 49.18
CA GLY A 563 -1.04 -22.75 50.39
C GLY A 563 -1.76 -21.42 50.03
N VAL A 564 -1.90 -20.33 50.82
CA VAL A 564 -1.69 -19.95 52.26
C VAL A 564 -0.27 -19.48 52.64
N SER A 565 0.01 -18.27 53.19
CA SER A 565 -0.78 -17.17 53.82
C SER A 565 -0.45 -15.77 53.20
N ALA A 566 -0.90 -14.57 53.64
CA ALA A 566 -1.67 -14.08 54.80
C ALA A 566 -2.58 -12.86 54.41
N GLN A 567 -3.36 -12.32 55.36
CA GLN A 567 -4.49 -11.39 55.11
C GLN A 567 -4.16 -9.90 55.26
N ALA A 568 -4.81 -9.05 54.44
CA ALA A 568 -5.28 -7.71 54.83
C ALA A 568 -6.44 -7.23 53.92
N HIS A 569 -7.58 -6.87 54.52
CA HIS A 569 -8.68 -6.03 53.97
C HIS A 569 -9.15 -6.25 52.52
N ASN A 570 -9.48 -7.48 52.14
CA ASN A 570 -9.93 -7.79 50.79
C ASN A 570 -11.45 -7.54 50.59
N ARG A 571 -11.86 -6.29 50.37
CA ARG A 571 -13.02 -6.05 49.48
C ARG A 571 -12.63 -6.65 48.14
N LYS A 572 -13.27 -7.75 47.72
CA LYS A 572 -12.97 -8.38 46.42
C LYS A 572 -13.02 -7.27 45.36
N ARG A 573 -11.89 -6.99 44.72
CA ARG A 573 -11.83 -6.06 43.59
C ARG A 573 -12.16 -6.84 42.32
N PRO A 574 -12.91 -6.28 41.36
CA PRO A 574 -13.12 -6.94 40.09
C PRO A 574 -11.76 -7.13 39.40
N LYS A 575 -11.58 -8.27 38.75
CA LYS A 575 -10.35 -8.53 38.00
C LYS A 575 -10.37 -7.68 36.72
N LEU A 576 -9.53 -6.65 36.62
CA LEU A 576 -9.53 -5.76 35.45
C LEU A 576 -9.10 -6.49 34.17
N PHE A 577 -7.93 -7.13 34.17
CA PHE A 577 -7.46 -7.94 33.04
C PHE A 577 -7.87 -9.41 33.26
N GLY A 578 -8.62 -10.01 32.34
CA GLY A 578 -9.19 -11.36 32.47
C GLY A 578 -10.53 -11.42 33.24
N GLY A 579 -11.15 -10.28 33.55
CA GLY A 579 -12.54 -10.18 33.99
C GLY A 579 -13.47 -9.78 32.85
N SER A 580 -14.77 -9.73 33.11
CA SER A 580 -15.76 -9.16 32.18
C SER A 580 -16.16 -7.75 32.62
N ILE A 581 -16.75 -6.97 31.71
CA ILE A 581 -17.16 -5.59 31.99
C ILE A 581 -18.36 -5.59 32.95
N GLU A 582 -19.25 -6.59 32.86
CA GLU A 582 -20.38 -6.83 33.74
C GLU A 582 -19.91 -7.04 35.19
N GLU A 583 -18.96 -7.95 35.42
CA GLU A 583 -18.38 -8.21 36.75
C GLU A 583 -17.73 -6.93 37.33
N TYR A 584 -17.14 -6.08 36.49
CA TYR A 584 -16.61 -4.79 36.92
C TYR A 584 -17.72 -3.81 37.33
N VAL A 585 -18.77 -3.63 36.52
CA VAL A 585 -19.88 -2.71 36.82
C VAL A 585 -20.65 -3.17 38.06
N GLU A 586 -20.95 -4.47 38.19
CA GLU A 586 -21.63 -5.04 39.35
C GLU A 586 -20.86 -4.83 40.66
N MET A 587 -19.53 -4.90 40.63
CA MET A 587 -18.69 -4.78 41.83
C MET A 587 -18.28 -3.34 42.18
N THR A 588 -18.33 -2.41 41.24
CA THR A 588 -17.87 -1.01 41.44
C THR A 588 -18.98 0.03 41.34
N GLY A 589 -20.10 -0.30 40.70
CA GLY A 589 -21.16 0.66 40.36
C GLY A 589 -20.76 1.70 39.31
N GLN A 590 -19.66 1.50 38.58
CA GLN A 590 -19.15 2.46 37.60
C GLN A 590 -19.31 1.92 36.17
N ASP A 591 -20.23 2.52 35.40
CA ASP A 591 -20.58 2.09 34.03
C ASP A 591 -19.40 2.01 33.04
N ILE A 592 -18.30 2.73 33.30
CA ILE A 592 -17.10 2.72 32.46
C ILE A 592 -15.86 2.51 33.36
N PRO A 593 -15.06 1.45 33.13
CA PRO A 593 -13.83 1.19 33.86
C PRO A 593 -12.86 2.38 33.94
N LEU A 594 -12.23 2.55 35.10
CA LEU A 594 -11.25 3.62 35.35
C LEU A 594 -10.11 3.63 34.31
N ILE A 595 -9.58 2.45 33.96
CA ILE A 595 -8.56 2.31 32.92
C ILE A 595 -9.01 2.88 31.57
N ILE A 596 -10.26 2.64 31.15
CA ILE A 596 -10.79 3.19 29.90
C ILE A 596 -10.90 4.71 30.00
N ARG A 597 -11.52 5.23 31.08
CA ARG A 597 -11.70 6.69 31.24
C ARG A 597 -10.37 7.43 31.35
N SER A 598 -9.38 6.90 32.07
CA SER A 598 -8.09 7.59 32.25
C SER A 598 -7.21 7.49 31.01
N CYS A 599 -7.20 6.34 30.31
CA CYS A 599 -6.51 6.23 29.01
C CYS A 599 -7.17 7.14 27.97
N VAL A 600 -8.50 7.14 27.83
CA VAL A 600 -9.22 8.03 26.89
C VAL A 600 -9.00 9.50 27.28
N ARG A 601 -9.09 9.86 28.57
CA ARG A 601 -8.77 11.20 29.06
C ARG A 601 -7.34 11.61 28.67
N MET A 602 -6.34 10.77 28.88
CA MET A 602 -4.95 11.12 28.52
C MET A 602 -4.73 11.26 27.02
N LEU A 603 -5.30 10.35 26.21
CA LEU A 603 -5.21 10.45 24.76
C LEU A 603 -5.90 11.75 24.27
N SER A 604 -7.09 12.07 24.78
CA SER A 604 -7.81 13.32 24.45
C SER A 604 -7.27 14.59 25.11
N LEU A 605 -6.48 14.51 26.19
CA LEU A 605 -5.82 15.66 26.81
C LEU A 605 -4.47 15.98 26.16
N HIS A 606 -3.77 14.99 25.61
CA HIS A 606 -2.60 15.24 24.77
C HIS A 606 -3.01 16.00 23.48
N ASP A 607 -4.19 15.69 22.93
CA ASP A 607 -4.86 16.48 21.87
C ASP A 607 -5.32 17.89 22.33
N PHE A 608 -5.19 18.23 23.63
CA PHE A 608 -5.57 19.53 24.20
C PHE A 608 -4.37 20.34 24.76
N PHE A 609 -3.28 19.68 25.15
CA PHE A 609 -2.03 20.33 25.58
C PHE A 609 -1.01 20.51 24.44
N SER A 610 -1.14 19.77 23.33
CA SER A 610 -0.46 20.06 22.07
C SER A 610 -1.09 21.27 21.31
N THR A 611 -1.86 22.11 22.01
CA THR A 611 -2.90 22.97 21.43
C THR A 611 -2.75 24.44 21.85
N CYS A 612 -1.51 24.94 21.78
CA CYS A 612 -1.22 26.38 21.77
C CYS A 612 -0.84 26.93 20.38
N ILE A 613 -0.76 26.09 19.32
CA ILE A 613 -0.47 26.56 17.94
C ILE A 613 -1.44 25.98 16.88
N CYS A 614 -2.01 24.77 17.04
CA CYS A 614 -2.74 24.08 15.95
C CYS A 614 -4.28 23.97 16.10
N SER A 615 -4.99 25.03 16.49
CA SER A 615 -6.47 25.00 16.63
C SER A 615 -7.27 25.23 15.33
N LEU A 616 -6.86 24.62 14.21
CA LEU A 616 -7.63 24.66 12.95
C LEU A 616 -7.60 23.37 12.11
N PHE A 617 -7.56 22.18 12.74
CA PHE A 617 -8.00 20.95 12.06
C PHE A 617 -8.56 19.94 13.08
N LEU A 618 -9.76 19.42 12.81
CA LEU A 618 -10.46 18.50 13.70
C LEU A 618 -10.14 17.03 13.31
N GLY A 619 -9.79 16.19 14.28
CA GLY A 619 -9.71 14.73 14.15
C GLY A 619 -8.32 14.10 14.38
N LEU A 620 -8.21 13.27 15.43
CA LEU A 620 -7.29 12.11 15.58
C LEU A 620 -5.86 12.22 14.98
N HIS A 621 -5.18 13.35 15.13
CA HIS A 621 -3.99 13.68 14.31
C HIS A 621 -2.64 13.05 14.73
N HIS A 622 -2.65 12.01 15.57
CA HIS A 622 -1.49 11.10 15.72
C HIS A 622 -1.71 9.82 14.91
N GLN A 623 -1.42 9.88 13.60
CA GLN A 623 -1.66 8.79 12.66
C GLN A 623 -0.90 7.52 13.08
N GLY A 624 -1.61 6.60 13.73
CA GLY A 624 -1.04 5.33 14.18
C GLY A 624 -0.73 5.23 15.68
N VAL A 625 -1.30 6.05 16.57
CA VAL A 625 -1.16 5.85 18.04
C VAL A 625 -1.52 4.43 18.50
N PHE A 626 -2.49 3.78 17.84
CA PHE A 626 -2.82 2.38 18.07
C PHE A 626 -1.98 1.38 17.26
N ARG A 627 -1.25 1.82 16.23
CA ARG A 627 -0.39 0.99 15.36
C ARG A 627 1.05 0.89 15.86
N VAL A 628 1.59 1.96 16.47
CA VAL A 628 2.88 1.96 17.14
C VAL A 628 2.75 1.22 18.49
N SER A 629 3.81 0.53 18.90
CA SER A 629 3.91 -0.13 20.21
C SER A 629 4.70 0.74 21.17
N GLY A 630 4.12 1.09 22.31
CA GLY A 630 4.84 1.70 23.43
C GLY A 630 5.82 0.73 24.10
N SER A 631 6.51 1.24 25.11
CA SER A 631 7.47 0.47 25.92
C SER A 631 6.77 -0.65 26.67
N GLN A 632 7.19 -1.90 26.43
CA GLN A 632 6.57 -3.06 27.07
C GLN A 632 6.75 -3.05 28.61
N ILE A 633 7.78 -2.34 29.12
CA ILE A 633 8.04 -2.18 30.55
C ILE A 633 7.01 -1.22 31.17
N GLU A 634 6.77 -0.06 30.56
CA GLU A 634 5.73 0.89 30.99
C GLU A 634 4.32 0.31 30.88
N ILE A 635 4.00 -0.37 29.77
CA ILE A 635 2.70 -1.04 29.58
C ILE A 635 2.41 -2.03 30.73
N ASN A 636 3.42 -2.80 31.16
CA ASN A 636 3.30 -3.72 32.27
C ASN A 636 3.20 -2.99 33.62
N SER A 637 3.93 -1.89 33.81
CA SER A 637 3.85 -1.05 35.01
C SER A 637 2.45 -0.44 35.17
N PHE A 638 1.90 0.15 34.11
CA PHE A 638 0.54 0.70 34.10
C PHE A 638 -0.51 -0.39 34.35
N ARG A 639 -0.37 -1.58 33.76
CA ARG A 639 -1.22 -2.74 34.02
C ARG A 639 -1.25 -3.08 35.52
N ASP A 640 -0.08 -3.19 36.15
CA ASP A 640 0.05 -3.56 37.56
C ASP A 640 -0.54 -2.49 38.50
N SER A 641 -0.36 -1.20 38.22
CA SER A 641 -0.99 -0.12 39.01
C SER A 641 -2.52 -0.06 38.82
N PHE A 642 -3.03 -0.24 37.60
CA PHE A 642 -4.47 -0.37 37.38
C PHE A 642 -5.06 -1.61 38.08
N GLU A 643 -4.38 -2.77 38.06
CA GLU A 643 -4.80 -3.96 38.84
C GLU A 643 -4.80 -3.70 40.37
N LYS A 644 -3.89 -2.86 40.87
CA LYS A 644 -3.89 -2.34 42.26
C LYS A 644 -4.95 -1.26 42.52
N GLY A 645 -5.73 -0.86 41.52
CA GLY A 645 -6.77 0.17 41.61
C GLY A 645 -6.25 1.60 41.78
N GLU A 646 -4.99 1.82 41.40
CA GLU A 646 -4.38 3.15 41.28
C GLU A 646 -4.66 3.72 39.87
N ASP A 647 -4.57 5.04 39.70
CA ASP A 647 -4.59 5.69 38.39
C ASP A 647 -3.18 6.23 38.10
N PRO A 648 -2.30 5.46 37.44
CA PRO A 648 -0.93 5.89 37.16
C PRO A 648 -0.86 7.02 36.12
N LEU A 649 -2.00 7.43 35.54
CA LEU A 649 -2.08 8.40 34.47
C LEU A 649 -2.59 9.78 34.96
N SER A 650 -2.70 10.01 36.27
CA SER A 650 -3.19 11.28 36.82
C SER A 650 -2.32 12.49 36.45
N ASP A 651 -1.00 12.31 36.46
CA ASP A 651 0.00 13.40 36.46
C ASP A 651 1.03 13.31 35.31
N ILE A 652 0.77 12.49 34.30
CA ILE A 652 1.67 12.30 33.13
C ILE A 652 1.43 13.41 32.09
N ALA A 653 2.50 13.94 31.48
CA ALA A 653 2.44 15.02 30.49
C ALA A 653 3.25 14.77 29.20
N ASP A 654 4.11 13.75 29.15
CA ASP A 654 5.08 13.58 28.05
C ASP A 654 4.58 12.71 26.88
N SER A 655 5.05 13.01 25.67
CA SER A 655 4.58 12.36 24.43
C SER A 655 5.04 10.91 24.26
N SER A 656 6.10 10.49 24.96
CA SER A 656 6.57 9.08 24.97
C SER A 656 5.52 8.14 25.57
N ASP A 657 4.86 8.60 26.64
CA ASP A 657 3.92 7.79 27.40
C ASP A 657 2.63 7.51 26.63
N VAL A 658 2.26 8.36 25.67
CA VAL A 658 1.05 8.21 24.83
C VAL A 658 1.00 6.85 24.12
N ASN A 659 2.14 6.36 23.61
CA ASN A 659 2.24 5.05 22.97
C ASN A 659 2.09 3.89 23.97
N SER A 660 2.55 4.08 25.20
CA SER A 660 2.43 3.12 26.30
C SER A 660 1.02 3.13 26.92
N VAL A 661 0.34 4.28 26.97
CA VAL A 661 -1.08 4.45 27.32
C VAL A 661 -1.99 3.77 26.29
N ALA A 662 -1.77 4.02 24.99
CA ALA A 662 -2.45 3.30 23.93
C ALA A 662 -2.13 1.79 23.98
N GLY A 663 -0.92 1.43 24.38
CA GLY A 663 -0.46 0.06 24.65
C GLY A 663 -1.27 -0.66 25.73
N VAL A 664 -1.44 -0.05 26.91
CA VAL A 664 -2.19 -0.65 28.03
C VAL A 664 -3.70 -0.66 27.77
N LEU A 665 -4.25 0.31 27.05
CA LEU A 665 -5.66 0.28 26.60
C LEU A 665 -5.92 -0.86 25.59
N LYS A 666 -5.00 -1.07 24.63
CA LYS A 666 -5.02 -2.24 23.72
C LYS A 666 -4.92 -3.56 24.50
N LEU A 667 -4.03 -3.62 25.50
CA LEU A 667 -3.83 -4.79 26.36
C LEU A 667 -5.10 -5.14 27.13
N TYR A 668 -5.80 -4.14 27.68
CA TYR A 668 -7.04 -4.31 28.43
C TYR A 668 -8.12 -4.98 27.57
N PHE A 669 -8.46 -4.41 26.41
CA PHE A 669 -9.49 -5.00 25.54
C PHE A 669 -9.12 -6.40 25.02
N ARG A 670 -7.82 -6.67 24.83
CA ARG A 670 -7.32 -8.00 24.43
C ARG A 670 -7.42 -9.05 25.53
N GLU A 671 -7.25 -8.65 26.78
CA GLU A 671 -7.32 -9.56 27.94
C GLU A 671 -8.71 -9.64 28.60
N LEU A 672 -9.75 -8.99 28.08
CA LEU A 672 -11.12 -9.18 28.58
C LEU A 672 -11.53 -10.66 28.50
N ARG A 673 -12.29 -11.14 29.49
CA ARG A 673 -12.83 -12.51 29.54
C ARG A 673 -13.73 -12.81 28.34
N GLU A 674 -14.54 -11.82 27.97
CA GLU A 674 -15.30 -11.80 26.73
C GLU A 674 -14.89 -10.54 25.95
N PRO A 675 -14.45 -10.65 24.70
CA PRO A 675 -14.04 -9.50 23.91
C PRO A 675 -15.25 -8.57 23.65
N LEU A 676 -14.97 -7.27 23.53
CA LEU A 676 -16.00 -6.23 23.32
C LEU A 676 -16.90 -6.50 22.10
N PHE A 677 -16.39 -7.23 21.12
CA PHE A 677 -17.18 -7.88 20.05
C PHE A 677 -17.12 -9.39 20.28
N PRO A 678 -18.20 -10.03 20.76
CA PRO A 678 -18.21 -11.46 21.01
C PRO A 678 -18.02 -12.28 19.74
N ILE A 679 -17.18 -13.31 19.80
CA ILE A 679 -16.77 -14.12 18.63
C ILE A 679 -17.99 -14.76 17.92
N PHE A 680 -19.04 -15.13 18.68
CA PHE A 680 -20.26 -15.71 18.13
C PHE A 680 -21.11 -14.75 17.27
N MET A 681 -20.83 -13.44 17.33
CA MET A 681 -21.48 -12.43 16.48
C MET A 681 -20.68 -12.11 15.21
N PHE A 682 -19.46 -12.65 15.06
CA PHE A 682 -18.55 -12.32 13.95
C PHE A 682 -19.21 -12.56 12.58
N ASP A 683 -19.77 -13.75 12.37
CA ASP A 683 -20.42 -14.11 11.10
C ASP A 683 -21.65 -13.21 10.81
N GLN A 684 -22.36 -12.76 11.84
CA GLN A 684 -23.53 -11.87 11.72
C GLN A 684 -23.10 -10.45 11.31
N PHE A 685 -21.99 -9.94 11.84
CA PHE A 685 -21.39 -8.67 11.40
C PHE A 685 -20.78 -8.77 9.99
N VAL A 686 -20.19 -9.92 9.64
CA VAL A 686 -19.67 -10.17 8.27
C VAL A 686 -20.83 -10.15 7.26
N GLU A 687 -21.95 -10.80 7.57
CA GLU A 687 -23.14 -10.78 6.69
C GLU A 687 -23.74 -9.38 6.60
N CYS A 688 -23.78 -8.61 7.68
CA CYS A 688 -24.17 -7.19 7.62
C CYS A 688 -23.28 -6.39 6.67
N SER A 689 -21.97 -6.64 6.63
CA SER A 689 -21.05 -5.88 5.76
C SER A 689 -21.26 -6.11 4.25
N ARG A 690 -22.11 -7.07 3.87
CA ARG A 690 -22.53 -7.34 2.48
C ARG A 690 -23.76 -6.55 2.04
N ILE A 691 -24.41 -5.82 2.96
CA ILE A 691 -25.59 -5.00 2.66
C ILE A 691 -25.16 -3.70 1.97
N GLU A 692 -25.50 -3.54 0.69
CA GLU A 692 -25.15 -2.34 -0.10
C GLU A 692 -25.91 -1.08 0.33
N ASN A 693 -27.13 -1.23 0.86
CA ASN A 693 -27.97 -0.12 1.31
C ASN A 693 -27.56 0.37 2.71
N LYS A 694 -27.09 1.62 2.80
CA LYS A 694 -26.61 2.24 4.05
C LYS A 694 -27.66 2.32 5.17
N ASP A 695 -28.93 2.61 4.83
CA ASP A 695 -30.00 2.73 5.83
C ASP A 695 -30.43 1.36 6.38
N GLU A 696 -30.32 0.33 5.56
CA GLU A 696 -30.57 -1.06 5.94
C GLU A 696 -29.42 -1.62 6.77
N PHE A 697 -28.17 -1.41 6.33
CA PHE A 697 -26.96 -1.69 7.10
C PHE A 697 -27.01 -1.09 8.50
N ALA A 698 -27.32 0.21 8.62
CA ALA A 698 -27.41 0.91 9.90
C ALA A 698 -28.55 0.39 10.80
N ARG A 699 -29.61 -0.20 10.23
CA ARG A 699 -30.72 -0.81 10.97
C ARG A 699 -30.32 -2.19 11.50
N THR A 700 -29.81 -3.07 10.65
CA THR A 700 -29.40 -4.43 11.02
C THR A 700 -28.24 -4.42 12.03
N VAL A 701 -27.25 -3.55 11.83
CA VAL A 701 -26.15 -3.37 12.80
C VAL A 701 -26.67 -2.84 14.15
N ARG A 702 -27.66 -1.95 14.15
CA ARG A 702 -28.30 -1.46 15.39
C ARG A 702 -29.03 -2.59 16.12
N GLU A 703 -29.79 -3.42 15.41
CA GLU A 703 -30.50 -4.57 15.99
C GLU A 703 -29.53 -5.56 16.63
N LEU A 704 -28.42 -5.89 15.96
CA LEU A 704 -27.34 -6.71 16.52
C LEU A 704 -26.68 -6.08 17.76
N VAL A 705 -26.31 -4.80 17.69
CA VAL A 705 -25.64 -4.12 18.82
C VAL A 705 -26.57 -3.99 20.04
N LEU A 706 -27.89 -3.96 19.84
CA LEU A 706 -28.88 -3.97 20.93
C LEU A 706 -29.04 -5.33 21.63
N THR A 707 -28.52 -6.43 21.09
CA THR A 707 -28.51 -7.73 21.81
C THR A 707 -27.37 -7.86 22.81
N LEU A 708 -26.45 -6.90 22.87
CA LEU A 708 -25.30 -6.91 23.78
C LEU A 708 -25.69 -6.48 25.21
N PRO A 709 -24.98 -6.95 26.25
CA PRO A 709 -25.17 -6.47 27.62
C PRO A 709 -25.05 -4.94 27.72
N ARG A 710 -25.93 -4.31 28.50
CA ARG A 710 -25.93 -2.84 28.69
C ARG A 710 -24.56 -2.26 29.09
N PRO A 711 -23.75 -2.89 29.97
CA PRO A 711 -22.39 -2.43 30.27
C PRO A 711 -21.48 -2.37 29.02
N VAL A 712 -21.50 -3.42 28.20
CA VAL A 712 -20.73 -3.51 26.95
C VAL A 712 -21.19 -2.43 25.97
N PHE A 713 -22.50 -2.24 25.79
CA PHE A 713 -23.05 -1.19 24.93
C PHE A 713 -22.61 0.22 25.36
N VAL A 714 -22.61 0.52 26.68
CA VAL A 714 -22.17 1.82 27.19
C VAL A 714 -20.67 2.04 26.93
N VAL A 715 -19.83 1.03 27.15
CA VAL A 715 -18.39 1.10 26.84
C VAL A 715 -18.14 1.25 25.34
N MET A 716 -18.83 0.48 24.49
CA MET A 716 -18.74 0.62 23.03
C MET A 716 -19.13 2.03 22.57
N ARG A 717 -20.24 2.57 23.08
CA ARG A 717 -20.68 3.94 22.74
C ARG A 717 -19.67 4.99 23.21
N TYR A 718 -19.03 4.81 24.36
CA TYR A 718 -17.98 5.71 24.85
C TYR A 718 -16.72 5.66 23.98
N ILE A 719 -16.26 4.46 23.62
CA ILE A 719 -15.10 4.26 22.75
C ILE A 719 -15.37 4.76 21.33
N PHE A 720 -16.54 4.50 20.75
CA PHE A 720 -16.90 5.02 19.44
C PHE A 720 -17.09 6.53 19.44
N ALA A 721 -17.61 7.14 20.53
CA ALA A 721 -17.65 8.58 20.66
C ALA A 721 -16.25 9.20 20.73
N PHE A 722 -15.26 8.51 21.32
CA PHE A 722 -13.84 8.91 21.28
C PHE A 722 -13.21 8.72 19.89
N LEU A 723 -13.48 7.60 19.20
CA LEU A 723 -12.94 7.31 17.87
C LEU A 723 -13.66 8.05 16.71
N ASN A 724 -14.67 8.86 17.01
CA ASN A 724 -15.44 9.71 16.08
C ASN A 724 -15.28 11.21 16.41
N GLN A 725 -14.27 11.56 17.22
CA GLN A 725 -13.78 12.93 17.40
C GLN A 725 -12.57 13.17 16.50
#